data_AF-A0A946EY32-F1
#
_entry.id   AF-A0A946EY32-F1
#
_cell.length_a   1.000
_cell.length_b   1.000
_cell.length_c   1.000
_cell.angle_alpha   90.00
_cell.angle_beta   90.00
_cell.angle_gamma   90.00
#
_symmetry.space_group_name_H-M   'P 1'
#
loop_
_entity.id
_entity.type
_entity.pdbx_description
1 polymer ?
#
loop_
_entity_poly.entity_id
_entity_poly.type
_entity_poly.pdbx_seq_one_letter_code
_entity_poly.pdbx_strand_id
1 'polypeptide(L)'
;MKKINFLFVMLAMSLASFAQTASVTFNLNMELQDVSESGVFLAGGADFGAPGDNPMTDDDGDGVYSITVEVAVPYTGNYTFTNGACGDWSCKENIAGQDCADGTWNDRLLADITEDTVINTCFAQCTTDGSCFVAENAYVVTFNVNMANETVAETGVFLAGGASFGVAGDNEMLDEDGDGTYSISLMLDEGIQSHYTFLNGNCGDWSCKENLAGLPCGDEAAYNDRFLPAVTGPTTISTCFGQCSTDGTCEAPVAGAMVTFNVDMNEYTGEFGMVNLNGTFNAWCGECNPMTDEDGDGVYTTTIELDIDASIEYKFTLDGWTNQEQFAGGESCTVTAGGFTNRALDVTGDEILDAVCFNSCEACGTVSETVAVTFQVDMNDYLGAYAVVNLNGSFNGWCGGCNEMLDEDADGIYAITIDLNPEASYEYKFTLDGWANQEEFAEGTECTVTIDGFTNRSMTTGTADETLGLVCYNSCDICTGVEPTTALVTFNVDMSSEEVAESGVFVAGGAYFGAPGNYPMTDEDGDGVYTVALELPTPFTDFYIFTNGACGDFACKENLSGQECAEGTWNDRLLTDITEDTTVTFCFGECSETCSAAGTAMVTWNVNMQNEEVSPQGVFLAGGVDFGAPGDNPMTDEDGDGVYSITLELATPYSGNYTFTNGACADWSCKENIAGQDCADGTWNDRLLSNITEDHVVNTCFSECSTDGSCTPMVDMLFSIDMTNYAYLLDSDYSAVVINGSWNGWNGWGVELVYNWNNGRFEGTLSLPEGTYFEYVIAATGEADGWSGWGYTIHAPFQCASNWVLGGPTENLNYGALAQAGLIELCAGSCVATCPIAGCTDPAYAEFDLAATEDDGSCATPVVYGCIYEAADNYDAAANTDNGSCVFESD
;
A
#
# COMPACT_ATOMS: atom_id res chain seq x y z
N MET A 1 -31.54 -107.25 21.53
CA MET A 1 -32.81 -106.96 22.23
C MET A 1 -33.35 -105.63 21.73
N LYS A 2 -34.61 -105.66 21.26
CA LYS A 2 -35.58 -104.58 21.00
C LYS A 2 -35.25 -103.40 20.05
N LYS A 3 -36.12 -103.35 19.02
CA LYS A 3 -36.41 -102.27 18.06
C LYS A 3 -36.85 -100.96 18.76
N ILE A 4 -36.48 -99.81 18.20
CA ILE A 4 -37.16 -98.51 18.35
C ILE A 4 -37.04 -97.81 16.98
N ASN A 5 -38.05 -97.94 16.11
CA ASN A 5 -39.09 -96.96 15.80
C ASN A 5 -38.59 -95.64 15.19
N PHE A 6 -38.67 -95.60 13.85
CA PHE A 6 -38.76 -94.41 13.00
C PHE A 6 -40.02 -93.61 13.39
N LEU A 7 -39.86 -92.33 13.71
CA LEU A 7 -40.91 -91.33 13.49
C LEU A 7 -40.26 -89.97 13.21
N PHE A 8 -40.64 -89.43 12.05
CA PHE A 8 -40.26 -88.15 11.47
C PHE A 8 -40.42 -86.99 12.46
N VAL A 9 -39.37 -86.19 12.63
CA VAL A 9 -39.46 -84.78 13.04
C VAL A 9 -38.89 -83.98 11.89
N MET A 10 -39.75 -83.21 11.22
CA MET A 10 -39.34 -82.12 10.34
C MET A 10 -38.56 -81.11 11.19
N LEU A 11 -37.25 -81.04 10.98
CA LEU A 11 -36.45 -79.89 11.37
C LEU A 11 -36.14 -79.13 10.08
N ALA A 12 -36.70 -77.93 9.97
CA ALA A 12 -36.34 -76.98 8.94
C ALA A 12 -34.82 -76.79 8.98
N MET A 13 -34.12 -77.19 7.92
CA MET A 13 -32.76 -76.71 7.66
C MET A 13 -32.88 -75.20 7.45
N SER A 14 -32.48 -74.42 8.46
CA SER A 14 -32.09 -73.04 8.21
C SER A 14 -30.87 -73.13 7.30
N LEU A 15 -31.06 -72.80 6.02
CA LEU A 15 -30.00 -72.40 5.12
C LEU A 15 -29.30 -71.20 5.79
N ALA A 16 -28.21 -71.45 6.52
CA ALA A 16 -27.26 -70.40 6.82
C ALA A 16 -26.65 -70.02 5.48
N SER A 17 -27.06 -68.88 4.93
CA SER A 17 -26.33 -68.25 3.84
C SER A 17 -24.95 -67.95 4.38
N PHE A 18 -23.92 -68.61 3.85
CA PHE A 18 -22.58 -68.07 3.97
C PHE A 18 -22.62 -66.70 3.27
N ALA A 19 -22.48 -65.62 4.04
CA ALA A 19 -22.19 -64.33 3.44
C ALA A 19 -20.87 -64.50 2.70
N GLN A 20 -20.90 -64.29 1.39
CA GLN A 20 -19.70 -64.32 0.58
C GLN A 20 -18.86 -63.10 0.97
N THR A 21 -17.57 -63.28 1.25
CA THR A 21 -16.64 -62.20 1.51
C THR A 21 -15.61 -62.12 0.40
N ALA A 22 -15.00 -60.96 0.24
CA ALA A 22 -13.83 -60.72 -0.59
C ALA A 22 -12.77 -59.96 0.21
N SER A 23 -11.52 -60.26 -0.07
CA SER A 23 -10.38 -59.53 0.47
C SER A 23 -10.13 -58.26 -0.36
N VAL A 24 -9.91 -57.14 0.33
CA VAL A 24 -9.49 -55.88 -0.28
C VAL A 24 -8.12 -55.54 0.29
N THR A 25 -7.10 -55.53 -0.58
CA THR A 25 -5.74 -55.11 -0.23
C THR A 25 -5.56 -53.67 -0.67
N PHE A 26 -5.24 -52.79 0.27
CA PHE A 26 -4.88 -51.39 0.01
C PHE A 26 -3.37 -51.26 0.07
N ASN A 27 -2.79 -50.70 -0.97
CA ASN A 27 -1.39 -50.30 -1.04
C ASN A 27 -1.35 -48.78 -1.23
N LEU A 28 -0.77 -48.08 -0.27
CA LEU A 28 -0.72 -46.63 -0.18
C LEU A 28 0.72 -46.15 -0.25
N ASN A 29 1.07 -45.51 -1.35
CA ASN A 29 2.37 -44.89 -1.55
C ASN A 29 2.45 -43.56 -0.77
N MET A 30 3.45 -43.44 0.09
CA MET A 30 3.70 -42.29 0.96
C MET A 30 4.93 -41.48 0.52
N GLU A 31 5.49 -41.70 -0.68
CA GLU A 31 6.78 -41.12 -1.08
C GLU A 31 6.84 -39.58 -1.09
N LEU A 32 5.69 -38.91 -1.15
CA LEU A 32 5.57 -37.44 -1.10
C LEU A 32 5.23 -36.89 0.30
N GLN A 33 5.21 -37.72 1.33
CA GLN A 33 4.74 -37.36 2.67
C GLN A 33 5.77 -37.76 3.73
N ASP A 34 5.94 -36.90 4.73
CA ASP A 34 6.63 -37.29 5.96
C ASP A 34 5.69 -38.16 6.80
N VAL A 35 6.06 -39.42 7.02
CA VAL A 35 5.22 -40.37 7.74
C VAL A 35 5.22 -40.04 9.24
N SER A 36 4.03 -39.86 9.81
CA SER A 36 3.83 -39.62 11.24
C SER A 36 4.49 -40.71 12.09
N GLU A 37 5.08 -40.34 13.23
CA GLU A 37 5.64 -41.31 14.18
C GLU A 37 4.61 -42.35 14.66
N SER A 38 3.31 -42.01 14.60
CA SER A 38 2.23 -42.93 14.95
C SER A 38 1.87 -43.92 13.84
N GLY A 39 2.39 -43.73 12.63
CA GLY A 39 2.18 -44.59 11.47
C GLY A 39 1.00 -44.17 10.57
N VAL A 40 0.74 -44.97 9.54
CA VAL A 40 -0.28 -44.75 8.50
C VAL A 40 -1.46 -45.70 8.74
N PHE A 41 -2.69 -45.22 8.56
CA PHE A 41 -3.89 -45.99 8.87
C PHE A 41 -4.95 -45.92 7.76
N LEU A 42 -5.70 -47.00 7.62
CA LEU A 42 -6.97 -47.03 6.90
C LEU A 42 -8.10 -46.62 7.87
N ALA A 43 -8.92 -45.66 7.46
CA ALA A 43 -10.04 -45.15 8.24
C ALA A 43 -11.26 -44.86 7.36
N GLY A 44 -12.35 -44.39 7.96
CA GLY A 44 -13.48 -43.79 7.23
C GLY A 44 -14.63 -44.75 6.92
N GLY A 45 -15.71 -44.17 6.40
CA GLY A 45 -16.96 -44.86 6.15
C GLY A 45 -17.61 -45.46 7.42
N ALA A 46 -18.54 -46.39 7.22
CA ALA A 46 -19.21 -47.10 8.32
C ALA A 46 -18.42 -48.33 8.81
N ASP A 47 -17.44 -48.80 8.03
CA ASP A 47 -16.84 -50.13 8.18
C ASP A 47 -15.33 -50.10 8.47
N PHE A 48 -14.64 -48.97 8.27
CA PHE A 48 -13.18 -48.87 8.48
C PHE A 48 -12.78 -48.00 9.68
N GLY A 49 -13.70 -47.67 10.58
CA GLY A 49 -13.36 -47.08 11.89
C GLY A 49 -12.81 -45.65 11.86
N ALA A 50 -12.24 -45.23 12.99
CA ALA A 50 -11.66 -43.91 13.21
C ALA A 50 -10.15 -43.90 12.96
N PRO A 51 -9.52 -42.71 12.83
CA PRO A 51 -8.07 -42.60 12.69
C PRO A 51 -7.33 -43.33 13.83
N GLY A 52 -6.35 -44.16 13.47
CA GLY A 52 -5.63 -45.01 14.41
C GLY A 52 -6.14 -46.47 14.52
N ASP A 53 -7.32 -46.81 14.01
CA ASP A 53 -7.91 -48.15 14.21
C ASP A 53 -7.23 -49.25 13.36
N ASN A 54 -6.93 -48.99 12.08
CA ASN A 54 -6.41 -50.00 11.15
C ASN A 54 -5.01 -49.63 10.65
N PRO A 55 -3.94 -49.96 11.40
CA PRO A 55 -2.58 -49.62 11.01
C PRO A 55 -2.15 -50.38 9.76
N MET A 56 -1.50 -49.66 8.85
CA MET A 56 -0.88 -50.19 7.64
C MET A 56 0.63 -50.38 7.89
N THR A 57 1.25 -51.31 7.17
CA THR A 57 2.67 -51.67 7.35
C THR A 57 3.45 -51.53 6.06
N ASP A 58 4.66 -50.97 6.14
CA ASP A 58 5.68 -51.00 5.10
C ASP A 58 6.77 -51.99 5.54
N ASP A 59 6.55 -53.28 5.25
CA ASP A 59 7.41 -54.36 5.73
C ASP A 59 8.71 -54.50 4.92
N ASP A 60 8.73 -54.00 3.68
CA ASP A 60 9.87 -54.03 2.75
C ASP A 60 10.65 -52.71 2.66
N GLY A 61 10.13 -51.63 3.23
CA GLY A 61 10.79 -50.34 3.37
C GLY A 61 10.85 -49.57 2.06
N ASP A 62 9.87 -49.78 1.17
CA ASP A 62 9.80 -49.14 -0.14
C ASP A 62 8.94 -47.85 -0.14
N GLY A 63 8.37 -47.49 1.02
CA GLY A 63 7.50 -46.32 1.17
C GLY A 63 6.02 -46.60 0.83
N VAL A 64 5.66 -47.84 0.49
CA VAL A 64 4.27 -48.25 0.21
C VAL A 64 3.72 -49.04 1.39
N TYR A 65 2.77 -48.42 2.10
CA TYR A 65 2.11 -49.04 3.24
C TYR A 65 0.96 -49.93 2.76
N SER A 66 0.82 -51.13 3.35
CA SER A 66 -0.20 -52.10 2.95
C SER A 66 -1.08 -52.57 4.12
N ILE A 67 -2.36 -52.81 3.83
CA ILE A 67 -3.29 -53.54 4.71
C ILE A 67 -4.27 -54.36 3.87
N THR A 68 -4.68 -55.53 4.38
CA THR A 68 -5.74 -56.34 3.77
C THR A 68 -6.92 -56.50 4.74
N VAL A 69 -8.12 -56.18 4.28
CA VAL A 69 -9.37 -56.28 5.05
C VAL A 69 -10.41 -57.12 4.32
N GLU A 70 -11.32 -57.75 5.06
CA GLU A 70 -12.38 -58.59 4.51
C GLU A 70 -13.72 -57.84 4.49
N VAL A 71 -14.34 -57.72 3.32
CA VAL A 71 -15.65 -57.08 3.15
C VAL A 71 -16.70 -58.09 2.67
N ALA A 72 -17.97 -57.87 3.05
CA ALA A 72 -19.09 -58.72 2.62
C ALA A 72 -19.58 -58.32 1.22
N VAL A 73 -19.58 -59.24 0.25
CA VAL A 73 -19.92 -58.92 -1.15
C VAL A 73 -21.40 -59.16 -1.51
N PRO A 74 -22.01 -58.32 -2.36
CA PRO A 74 -21.43 -57.11 -2.97
C PRO A 74 -21.24 -55.98 -1.94
N TYR A 75 -20.09 -55.30 -1.98
CA TYR A 75 -19.75 -54.19 -1.07
C TYR A 75 -19.59 -52.87 -1.83
N THR A 76 -20.19 -51.81 -1.29
CA THR A 76 -19.96 -50.42 -1.67
C THR A 76 -19.91 -49.57 -0.41
N GLY A 77 -18.86 -48.76 -0.24
CA GLY A 77 -18.67 -47.94 0.96
C GLY A 77 -17.48 -46.99 0.86
N ASN A 78 -17.47 -45.97 1.71
CA ASN A 78 -16.42 -44.94 1.70
C ASN A 78 -15.25 -45.35 2.59
N TYR A 79 -14.06 -44.86 2.28
CA TYR A 79 -12.84 -45.03 3.05
C TYR A 79 -11.91 -43.82 2.85
N THR A 80 -10.92 -43.67 3.72
CA THR A 80 -9.89 -42.63 3.63
C THR A 80 -8.61 -43.16 4.27
N PHE A 81 -7.49 -42.51 3.97
CA PHE A 81 -6.24 -42.73 4.69
C PHE A 81 -5.95 -41.62 5.69
N THR A 82 -5.24 -41.96 6.78
CA THR A 82 -4.75 -40.99 7.75
C THR A 82 -3.26 -41.21 8.01
N ASN A 83 -2.50 -40.12 8.10
CA ASN A 83 -1.09 -40.13 8.43
C ASN A 83 -0.92 -39.78 9.92
N GLY A 84 -1.20 -40.76 10.77
CA GLY A 84 -1.21 -40.64 12.22
C GLY A 84 -2.47 -41.21 12.86
N ALA A 85 -2.43 -41.37 14.19
CA ALA A 85 -3.56 -41.76 15.02
C ALA A 85 -4.16 -40.53 15.72
N CYS A 86 -4.52 -39.51 14.94
CA CYS A 86 -5.14 -38.30 15.47
C CYS A 86 -6.45 -38.65 16.20
N GLY A 87 -6.70 -38.03 17.35
CA GLY A 87 -7.93 -38.27 18.14
C GLY A 87 -9.20 -37.74 17.48
N ASP A 88 -9.04 -36.98 16.39
CA ASP A 88 -10.03 -36.42 15.49
C ASP A 88 -9.67 -36.78 14.03
N TRP A 89 -10.11 -36.00 13.04
CA TRP A 89 -9.82 -36.24 11.61
C TRP A 89 -8.74 -35.31 11.03
N SER A 90 -7.97 -34.60 11.87
CA SER A 90 -6.96 -33.62 11.43
C SER A 90 -5.84 -34.22 10.57
N CYS A 91 -5.52 -35.49 10.76
CA CYS A 91 -4.48 -36.21 10.02
C CYS A 91 -5.01 -36.98 8.80
N LYS A 92 -6.25 -36.71 8.38
CA LYS A 92 -6.87 -37.29 7.19
C LYS A 92 -6.21 -36.71 5.94
N GLU A 93 -6.04 -37.55 4.91
CA GLU A 93 -5.62 -37.07 3.59
C GLU A 93 -6.61 -36.05 3.00
N ASN A 94 -6.08 -35.07 2.25
CA ASN A 94 -6.89 -34.11 1.51
C ASN A 94 -6.90 -34.46 0.01
N ILE A 95 -8.06 -34.89 -0.49
CA ILE A 95 -8.30 -35.17 -1.91
C ILE A 95 -9.42 -34.30 -2.50
N ALA A 96 -9.81 -33.23 -1.81
CA ALA A 96 -10.91 -32.38 -2.23
C ALA A 96 -10.70 -31.86 -3.66
N GLY A 97 -11.74 -31.99 -4.50
CA GLY A 97 -11.68 -31.54 -5.90
C GLY A 97 -11.05 -32.52 -6.89
N GLN A 98 -10.48 -33.65 -6.43
CA GLN A 98 -9.94 -34.70 -7.29
C GLN A 98 -11.02 -35.73 -7.69
N ASP A 99 -10.79 -36.46 -8.79
CA ASP A 99 -11.78 -37.37 -9.41
C ASP A 99 -12.23 -38.55 -8.52
N CYS A 100 -11.43 -38.94 -7.52
CA CYS A 100 -11.77 -40.03 -6.60
C CYS A 100 -12.40 -39.55 -5.27
N ALA A 101 -12.55 -38.24 -5.06
CA ALA A 101 -13.23 -37.69 -3.90
C ALA A 101 -14.76 -37.83 -4.08
N ASP A 102 -15.38 -38.50 -3.12
CA ASP A 102 -16.81 -38.81 -3.10
C ASP A 102 -17.51 -38.21 -1.88
N GLY A 103 -18.72 -37.70 -2.13
CA GLY A 103 -19.63 -37.21 -1.10
C GLY A 103 -19.21 -35.89 -0.44
N THR A 104 -19.86 -35.58 0.69
CA THR A 104 -19.69 -34.30 1.42
C THR A 104 -18.36 -34.18 2.16
N TRP A 105 -17.68 -35.31 2.40
CA TRP A 105 -16.46 -35.36 3.21
C TRP A 105 -15.20 -35.59 2.38
N ASN A 106 -15.31 -35.66 1.05
CA ASN A 106 -14.21 -35.97 0.14
C ASN A 106 -13.49 -37.28 0.52
N ASP A 107 -14.27 -38.32 0.83
CA ASP A 107 -13.74 -39.67 1.08
C ASP A 107 -13.53 -40.40 -0.24
N ARG A 108 -12.70 -41.44 -0.27
CA ARG A 108 -12.62 -42.36 -1.41
C ARG A 108 -13.79 -43.32 -1.39
N LEU A 109 -14.27 -43.77 -2.56
CA LEU A 109 -15.36 -44.73 -2.68
C LEU A 109 -14.86 -46.10 -3.17
N LEU A 110 -15.11 -47.16 -2.39
CA LEU A 110 -15.09 -48.53 -2.89
C LEU A 110 -16.44 -48.84 -3.52
N ALA A 111 -16.48 -49.09 -4.82
CA ALA A 111 -17.71 -49.38 -5.55
C ALA A 111 -17.75 -50.82 -6.09
N ASP A 112 -18.87 -51.52 -5.86
CA ASP A 112 -19.24 -52.79 -6.49
C ASP A 112 -18.22 -53.93 -6.33
N ILE A 113 -17.63 -54.07 -5.13
CA ILE A 113 -16.71 -55.16 -4.84
C ILE A 113 -17.47 -56.48 -4.83
N THR A 114 -17.14 -57.38 -5.76
CA THR A 114 -17.77 -58.72 -5.90
C THR A 114 -16.78 -59.89 -5.82
N GLU A 115 -15.47 -59.58 -5.86
CA GLU A 115 -14.35 -60.51 -5.78
C GLU A 115 -13.14 -59.82 -5.13
N ASP A 116 -12.08 -60.59 -4.87
CA ASP A 116 -10.85 -60.06 -4.26
C ASP A 116 -10.30 -58.91 -5.10
N THR A 117 -10.02 -57.77 -4.44
CA THR A 117 -9.66 -56.51 -5.11
C THR A 117 -8.40 -55.93 -4.51
N VAL A 118 -7.54 -55.36 -5.36
CA VAL A 118 -6.35 -54.62 -4.94
C VAL A 118 -6.53 -53.17 -5.32
N ILE A 119 -6.31 -52.28 -4.36
CA ILE A 119 -6.34 -50.82 -4.51
C ILE A 119 -4.91 -50.33 -4.35
N ASN A 120 -4.38 -49.69 -5.39
CA ASN A 120 -3.09 -49.03 -5.34
C ASN A 120 -3.33 -47.52 -5.49
N THR A 121 -2.85 -46.72 -4.56
CA THR A 121 -2.98 -45.26 -4.66
C THR A 121 -1.84 -44.55 -3.92
N CYS A 122 -1.64 -43.28 -4.20
CA CYS A 122 -0.79 -42.37 -3.44
C CYS A 122 -1.60 -41.59 -2.39
N PHE A 123 -0.97 -41.24 -1.27
CA PHE A 123 -1.58 -40.41 -0.22
C PHE A 123 -1.89 -39.01 -0.74
N ALA A 124 -3.09 -38.50 -0.45
CA ALA A 124 -3.59 -37.21 -0.94
C ALA A 124 -3.70 -37.08 -2.49
N GLN A 125 -3.56 -38.19 -3.23
CA GLN A 125 -3.72 -38.20 -4.68
C GLN A 125 -4.65 -39.31 -5.16
N CYS A 126 -5.48 -39.00 -6.14
CA CYS A 126 -6.45 -39.91 -6.75
C CYS A 126 -5.83 -40.77 -7.87
N THR A 127 -4.78 -41.50 -7.55
CA THR A 127 -4.11 -42.44 -8.48
C THR A 127 -4.69 -43.84 -8.33
N THR A 128 -4.75 -44.63 -9.41
CA THR A 128 -5.25 -46.01 -9.36
C THR A 128 -4.17 -47.08 -9.49
N ASP A 129 -2.94 -46.68 -9.81
CA ASP A 129 -1.79 -47.56 -10.02
C ASP A 129 -0.76 -47.53 -8.89
N GLY A 130 -0.96 -46.65 -7.89
CA GLY A 130 -0.04 -46.49 -6.76
C GLY A 130 1.17 -45.61 -7.04
N SER A 131 1.28 -45.01 -8.23
CA SER A 131 2.27 -43.97 -8.47
C SER A 131 1.88 -42.70 -7.71
N CYS A 132 2.83 -42.05 -7.03
CA CYS A 132 2.67 -40.64 -6.74
C CYS A 132 3.24 -39.86 -7.91
N PHE A 133 2.51 -38.87 -8.41
CA PHE A 133 3.06 -37.93 -9.36
C PHE A 133 3.28 -36.60 -8.66
N VAL A 134 4.45 -36.01 -8.87
CA VAL A 134 4.57 -34.57 -8.70
C VAL A 134 3.86 -34.00 -9.92
N ALA A 135 2.75 -33.28 -9.72
CA ALA A 135 2.11 -32.60 -10.83
C ALA A 135 3.19 -31.77 -11.54
N GLU A 136 3.37 -31.97 -12.86
CA GLU A 136 4.53 -31.41 -13.58
C GLU A 136 4.61 -29.89 -13.49
N ASN A 137 3.48 -29.26 -13.15
CA ASN A 137 3.41 -27.86 -12.81
C ASN A 137 2.76 -27.71 -11.43
N ALA A 138 3.47 -28.05 -10.35
CA ALA A 138 3.09 -27.67 -8.99
C ALA A 138 4.27 -26.98 -8.32
N TYR A 139 3.96 -25.96 -7.54
CA TYR A 139 4.95 -25.12 -6.90
C TYR A 139 4.77 -25.15 -5.40
N VAL A 140 5.89 -25.11 -4.69
CA VAL A 140 5.88 -24.92 -3.24
C VAL A 140 5.37 -23.51 -2.95
N VAL A 141 4.31 -23.42 -2.15
CA VAL A 141 3.82 -22.17 -1.60
C VAL A 141 4.05 -22.17 -0.10
N THR A 142 4.93 -21.29 0.35
CA THR A 142 5.26 -21.11 1.76
C THR A 142 4.45 -19.96 2.32
N PHE A 143 3.65 -20.22 3.34
CA PHE A 143 2.89 -19.21 4.09
C PHE A 143 3.59 -18.97 5.41
N ASN A 144 3.93 -17.72 5.68
CA ASN A 144 4.50 -17.24 6.93
C ASN A 144 3.53 -16.23 7.55
N VAL A 145 3.15 -16.44 8.80
CA VAL A 145 2.35 -15.51 9.59
C VAL A 145 3.08 -15.11 10.86
N ASN A 146 3.41 -13.83 10.96
CA ASN A 146 4.02 -13.24 12.14
C ASN A 146 2.94 -12.98 13.20
N MET A 147 3.15 -13.52 14.39
CA MET A 147 2.22 -13.45 15.53
C MET A 147 2.66 -12.42 16.59
N ALA A 148 3.58 -11.50 16.28
CA ALA A 148 4.17 -10.58 17.27
C ALA A 148 3.16 -9.72 18.05
N ASN A 149 1.99 -9.45 17.48
CA ASN A 149 0.92 -8.66 18.10
C ASN A 149 -0.12 -9.52 18.83
N GLU A 150 0.01 -10.84 18.79
CA GLU A 150 -0.99 -11.78 19.27
C GLU A 150 -0.45 -12.62 20.43
N THR A 151 -1.36 -13.04 21.31
CA THR A 151 -1.05 -14.15 22.22
C THR A 151 -1.42 -15.46 21.52
N VAL A 152 -0.41 -16.25 21.14
CA VAL A 152 -0.64 -17.53 20.45
C VAL A 152 -1.42 -18.50 21.34
N ALA A 153 -2.50 -19.06 20.80
CA ALA A 153 -3.33 -20.04 21.48
C ALA A 153 -2.53 -21.33 21.77
N GLU A 154 -2.79 -21.97 22.92
CA GLU A 154 -2.12 -23.23 23.29
C GLU A 154 -2.32 -24.38 22.30
N THR A 155 -3.30 -24.24 21.40
CA THR A 155 -3.62 -25.24 20.37
C THR A 155 -2.90 -25.02 19.05
N GLY A 156 -2.11 -23.95 18.90
CA GLY A 156 -1.29 -23.68 17.70
C GLY A 156 -1.89 -22.64 16.76
N VAL A 157 -1.21 -22.44 15.62
CA VAL A 157 -1.60 -21.52 14.53
C VAL A 157 -1.87 -22.35 13.28
N PHE A 158 -2.89 -22.00 12.51
CA PHE A 158 -3.38 -22.82 11.40
C PHE A 158 -3.64 -21.99 10.13
N LEU A 159 -3.50 -22.63 8.97
CA LEU A 159 -3.90 -22.09 7.67
C LEU A 159 -5.16 -22.80 7.19
N ALA A 160 -6.26 -22.07 6.94
CA ALA A 160 -7.46 -22.67 6.36
C ALA A 160 -8.15 -21.73 5.37
N GLY A 161 -9.29 -22.16 4.82
CA GLY A 161 -10.17 -21.30 4.03
C GLY A 161 -10.19 -21.60 2.53
N GLY A 162 -11.15 -20.94 1.86
CA GLY A 162 -11.43 -21.14 0.44
C GLY A 162 -11.70 -22.58 0.03
N ALA A 163 -11.45 -22.89 -1.24
CA ALA A 163 -11.65 -24.24 -1.79
C ALA A 163 -10.41 -25.14 -1.63
N SER A 164 -9.25 -24.55 -1.37
CA SER A 164 -7.95 -25.24 -1.44
C SER A 164 -7.30 -25.52 -0.09
N PHE A 165 -7.68 -24.84 0.99
CA PHE A 165 -6.97 -24.92 2.28
C PHE A 165 -7.80 -25.55 3.41
N GLY A 166 -8.94 -26.18 3.11
CA GLY A 166 -9.71 -26.92 4.10
C GLY A 166 -10.50 -26.04 5.08
N VAL A 167 -10.84 -26.61 6.23
CA VAL A 167 -11.69 -26.00 7.28
C VAL A 167 -10.86 -25.54 8.48
N ALA A 168 -11.48 -24.76 9.37
CA ALA A 168 -10.84 -24.29 10.60
C ALA A 168 -10.20 -25.44 11.42
N GLY A 169 -8.90 -25.32 11.71
CA GLY A 169 -8.10 -26.34 12.39
C GLY A 169 -7.32 -27.27 11.45
N ASP A 170 -7.51 -27.17 10.14
CA ASP A 170 -6.67 -27.85 9.15
C ASP A 170 -5.32 -27.11 8.98
N ASN A 171 -4.29 -27.83 8.55
CA ASN A 171 -2.95 -27.33 8.24
C ASN A 171 -2.29 -26.54 9.39
N GLU A 172 -1.85 -27.25 10.42
CA GLU A 172 -1.05 -26.68 11.52
C GLU A 172 0.26 -26.08 10.99
N MET A 173 0.56 -24.86 11.42
CA MET A 173 1.78 -24.12 11.10
C MET A 173 2.75 -24.19 12.28
N LEU A 174 4.06 -24.18 11.99
CA LEU A 174 5.11 -24.36 13.00
C LEU A 174 6.04 -23.14 13.06
N ASP A 175 6.46 -22.79 14.27
CA ASP A 175 7.54 -21.83 14.54
C ASP A 175 8.77 -22.63 15.00
N GLU A 176 9.55 -23.13 14.03
CA GLU A 176 10.68 -24.02 14.31
C GLU A 176 11.92 -23.28 14.85
N ASP A 177 12.10 -22.01 14.51
CA ASP A 177 13.24 -21.19 14.92
C ASP A 177 12.97 -20.32 16.16
N GLY A 178 11.70 -20.22 16.57
CA GLY A 178 11.26 -19.53 17.78
C GLY A 178 11.27 -18.01 17.63
N ASP A 179 11.15 -17.50 16.39
CA ASP A 179 11.17 -16.08 16.09
C ASP A 179 9.78 -15.41 16.21
N GLY A 180 8.73 -16.20 16.43
CA GLY A 180 7.33 -15.75 16.52
C GLY A 180 6.58 -15.76 15.18
N THR A 181 7.21 -16.22 14.10
CA THR A 181 6.62 -16.39 12.78
C THR A 181 6.33 -17.87 12.53
N TYR A 182 5.06 -18.17 12.31
CA TYR A 182 4.61 -19.54 12.04
C TYR A 182 4.63 -19.77 10.53
N SER A 183 5.19 -20.90 10.11
CA SER A 183 5.36 -21.26 8.71
C SER A 183 4.72 -22.59 8.36
N ILE A 184 4.20 -22.70 7.14
CA ILE A 184 3.84 -23.96 6.49
C ILE A 184 4.15 -23.87 5.00
N SER A 185 4.62 -24.98 4.42
CA SER A 185 4.83 -25.10 2.97
C SER A 185 3.90 -26.15 2.38
N LEU A 186 3.12 -25.77 1.38
CA LEU A 186 2.19 -26.65 0.67
C LEU A 186 2.60 -26.74 -0.80
N MET A 187 2.53 -27.94 -1.39
CA MET A 187 2.66 -28.10 -2.84
C MET A 187 1.30 -27.84 -3.49
N LEU A 188 1.19 -26.77 -4.27
CA LEU A 188 -0.04 -26.38 -4.97
C LEU A 188 0.15 -26.44 -6.48
N ASP A 189 -0.85 -26.96 -7.19
CA ASP A 189 -0.84 -27.00 -8.66
C ASP A 189 -0.76 -25.58 -9.25
N GLU A 190 -0.06 -25.46 -10.36
CA GLU A 190 0.03 -24.25 -11.17
C GLU A 190 -1.38 -23.80 -11.58
N GLY A 191 -1.63 -22.51 -11.44
CA GLY A 191 -2.90 -21.88 -11.76
C GLY A 191 -3.93 -21.94 -10.62
N ILE A 192 -3.66 -22.65 -9.52
CA ILE A 192 -4.55 -22.62 -8.35
C ILE A 192 -4.67 -21.19 -7.84
N GLN A 193 -5.92 -20.79 -7.62
CA GLN A 193 -6.34 -19.54 -6.98
C GLN A 193 -7.37 -19.91 -5.93
N SER A 194 -7.22 -19.40 -4.72
CA SER A 194 -8.18 -19.64 -3.65
C SER A 194 -8.07 -18.56 -2.59
N HIS A 195 -9.14 -18.36 -1.84
CA HIS A 195 -9.06 -17.60 -0.60
C HIS A 195 -8.46 -18.44 0.52
N TYR A 196 -7.85 -17.79 1.50
CA TYR A 196 -7.26 -18.40 2.69
C TYR A 196 -7.30 -17.42 3.88
N THR A 197 -7.16 -17.94 5.10
CA THR A 197 -7.13 -17.17 6.34
C THR A 197 -6.27 -17.89 7.37
N PHE A 198 -5.66 -17.12 8.27
CA PHE A 198 -4.95 -17.66 9.42
C PHE A 198 -5.87 -17.78 10.64
N LEU A 199 -5.67 -18.82 11.44
CA LEU A 199 -6.38 -19.04 12.69
C LEU A 199 -5.42 -19.15 13.86
N ASN A 200 -5.72 -18.42 14.94
CA ASN A 200 -5.00 -18.51 16.21
C ASN A 200 -5.71 -19.50 17.14
N GLY A 201 -5.58 -20.79 16.83
CA GLY A 201 -6.13 -21.91 17.58
C GLY A 201 -6.98 -22.88 16.77
N ASN A 202 -7.23 -24.07 17.32
CA ASN A 202 -8.10 -25.10 16.73
C ASN A 202 -9.52 -25.01 17.30
N CYS A 203 -10.30 -24.04 16.81
CA CYS A 203 -11.57 -23.65 17.45
C CYS A 203 -12.78 -24.47 16.99
N GLY A 204 -12.63 -25.37 16.00
CA GLY A 204 -13.73 -26.16 15.43
C GLY A 204 -14.79 -25.34 14.68
N ASP A 205 -14.66 -24.02 14.68
CA ASP A 205 -15.43 -23.03 13.92
C ASP A 205 -14.50 -21.86 13.53
N TRP A 206 -15.04 -20.83 12.90
CA TRP A 206 -14.28 -19.67 12.41
C TRP A 206 -14.09 -18.57 13.47
N SER A 207 -14.31 -18.84 14.76
CA SER A 207 -14.26 -17.81 15.81
C SER A 207 -12.87 -17.27 16.12
N CYS A 208 -11.81 -18.01 15.78
CA CYS A 208 -10.41 -17.60 15.96
C CYS A 208 -9.69 -17.30 14.65
N LYS A 209 -10.43 -17.11 13.55
CA LYS A 209 -9.85 -16.55 12.34
C LYS A 209 -9.41 -15.10 12.59
N GLU A 210 -8.38 -14.67 11.89
CA GLU A 210 -7.98 -13.28 11.87
C GLU A 210 -9.09 -12.33 11.37
N ASN A 211 -9.08 -11.09 11.84
CA ASN A 211 -10.05 -10.08 11.42
C ASN A 211 -9.46 -9.13 10.38
N LEU A 212 -9.92 -9.25 9.13
CA LEU A 212 -9.48 -8.41 8.00
C LEU A 212 -10.59 -7.50 7.46
N ALA A 213 -11.69 -7.33 8.21
CA ALA A 213 -12.81 -6.51 7.76
C ALA A 213 -12.39 -5.05 7.53
N GLY A 214 -12.63 -4.53 6.33
CA GLY A 214 -12.26 -3.17 5.93
C GLY A 214 -10.79 -2.97 5.57
N LEU A 215 -9.95 -4.02 5.64
CA LEU A 215 -8.55 -3.96 5.25
C LEU A 215 -8.37 -4.35 3.77
N PRO A 216 -7.36 -3.80 3.06
CA PRO A 216 -7.20 -3.98 1.61
C PRO A 216 -6.89 -5.42 1.17
N CYS A 217 -6.40 -6.27 2.08
CA CYS A 217 -6.13 -7.68 1.81
C CYS A 217 -7.29 -8.62 2.20
N GLY A 218 -8.37 -8.10 2.79
CA GLY A 218 -9.59 -8.85 3.09
C GLY A 218 -10.61 -8.71 1.97
N ASP A 219 -11.08 -9.83 1.41
CA ASP A 219 -12.14 -9.82 0.41
C ASP A 219 -13.52 -9.94 1.08
N GLU A 220 -14.29 -8.84 1.14
CA GLU A 220 -15.64 -8.81 1.71
C GLU A 220 -16.60 -9.84 1.08
N ALA A 221 -16.42 -10.17 -0.21
CA ALA A 221 -17.25 -11.17 -0.90
C ALA A 221 -16.90 -12.61 -0.48
N ALA A 222 -15.73 -12.81 0.13
CA ALA A 222 -15.21 -14.07 0.64
C ALA A 222 -14.99 -14.01 2.16
N TYR A 223 -15.94 -13.42 2.90
CA TYR A 223 -15.92 -13.36 4.37
C TYR A 223 -14.72 -12.61 4.97
N ASN A 224 -14.09 -11.71 4.21
CA ASN A 224 -12.82 -11.04 4.55
C ASN A 224 -11.63 -12.00 4.64
N ASP A 225 -11.64 -13.09 3.85
CA ASP A 225 -10.47 -13.96 3.72
C ASP A 225 -9.46 -13.31 2.75
N ARG A 226 -8.18 -13.67 2.91
CA ARG A 226 -7.09 -13.26 2.01
C ARG A 226 -7.24 -13.99 0.68
N PHE A 227 -6.75 -13.42 -0.41
CA PHE A 227 -6.78 -14.04 -1.72
C PHE A 227 -5.37 -14.47 -2.15
N LEU A 228 -5.20 -15.75 -2.51
CA LEU A 228 -4.02 -16.27 -3.19
C LEU A 228 -4.24 -16.16 -4.71
N PRO A 229 -3.46 -15.31 -5.41
CA PRO A 229 -3.45 -15.27 -6.88
C PRO A 229 -2.92 -16.55 -7.50
N ALA A 230 -3.00 -16.67 -8.82
CA ALA A 230 -2.63 -17.89 -9.53
C ALA A 230 -1.18 -18.28 -9.23
N VAL A 231 -0.99 -19.47 -8.64
CA VAL A 231 0.35 -20.00 -8.39
C VAL A 231 1.00 -20.28 -9.75
N THR A 232 2.06 -19.54 -10.08
CA THR A 232 2.78 -19.67 -11.37
C THR A 232 4.27 -19.97 -11.18
N GLY A 233 4.68 -20.12 -9.92
CA GLY A 233 6.03 -20.39 -9.49
C GLY A 233 6.09 -20.64 -7.99
N PRO A 234 7.24 -21.05 -7.44
CA PRO A 234 7.45 -21.10 -6.00
C PRO A 234 7.12 -19.74 -5.39
N THR A 235 6.21 -19.72 -4.43
CA THR A 235 5.65 -18.47 -3.89
C THR A 235 5.85 -18.46 -2.39
N THR A 236 6.38 -17.36 -1.85
CA THR A 236 6.42 -17.13 -0.41
C THR A 236 5.50 -15.98 -0.09
N ILE A 237 4.54 -16.23 0.79
CA ILE A 237 3.65 -15.22 1.34
C ILE A 237 4.08 -15.00 2.78
N SER A 238 4.43 -13.77 3.11
CA SER A 238 4.75 -13.38 4.48
C SER A 238 3.87 -12.21 4.89
N THR A 239 3.18 -12.35 6.02
CA THR A 239 2.28 -11.31 6.55
C THR A 239 2.25 -11.35 8.08
N CYS A 240 1.75 -10.29 8.70
CA CYS A 240 1.36 -10.28 10.10
C CYS A 240 -0.11 -10.70 10.27
N PHE A 241 -0.42 -11.39 11.36
CA PHE A 241 -1.78 -11.83 11.71
C PHE A 241 -2.72 -10.63 11.86
N GLY A 242 -3.86 -10.64 11.17
CA GLY A 242 -4.83 -9.53 11.23
C GLY A 242 -4.41 -8.24 10.51
N GLN A 243 -3.28 -8.24 9.79
CA GLN A 243 -2.78 -7.09 9.03
C GLN A 243 -2.44 -7.44 7.58
N CYS A 244 -2.24 -6.43 6.74
CA CYS A 244 -2.02 -6.60 5.29
C CYS A 244 -0.58 -6.37 4.82
N SER A 245 0.40 -6.52 5.72
CA SER A 245 1.83 -6.50 5.37
C SER A 245 2.15 -7.58 4.33
N THR A 246 3.03 -7.31 3.38
CA THR A 246 3.44 -8.28 2.34
C THR A 246 4.83 -8.88 2.58
N ASP A 247 5.55 -8.40 3.60
CA ASP A 247 6.91 -8.79 3.95
C ASP A 247 7.02 -9.51 5.31
N GLY A 248 5.89 -9.73 5.99
CA GLY A 248 5.85 -10.35 7.31
C GLY A 248 6.15 -9.40 8.48
N THR A 249 6.31 -8.10 8.24
CA THR A 249 6.43 -7.11 9.32
C THR A 249 5.08 -6.89 10.00
N CYS A 250 5.07 -6.88 11.33
CA CYS A 250 3.90 -6.45 12.09
C CYS A 250 4.02 -4.97 12.41
N GLU A 251 3.07 -4.16 11.95
CA GLU A 251 2.89 -2.82 12.49
C GLU A 251 2.42 -2.98 13.93
N ALA A 252 3.08 -2.34 14.90
CA ALA A 252 2.64 -2.39 16.28
C ALA A 252 1.18 -1.88 16.35
N PRO A 253 0.30 -2.51 17.13
CA PRO A 253 -1.02 -1.96 17.37
C PRO A 253 -0.85 -0.53 17.86
N VAL A 254 -1.64 0.40 17.33
CA VAL A 254 -1.68 1.76 17.86
C VAL A 254 -2.01 1.62 19.34
N ALA A 255 -1.13 2.11 20.22
CA ALA A 255 -1.35 1.94 21.65
C ALA A 255 -2.70 2.58 22.00
N GLY A 256 -3.59 1.81 22.62
CA GLY A 256 -4.81 2.36 23.19
C GLY A 256 -4.46 3.28 24.36
N ALA A 257 -5.07 4.45 24.39
CA ALA A 257 -5.08 5.36 25.51
C ALA A 257 -6.21 4.99 26.48
N MET A 258 -5.87 4.79 27.75
CA MET A 258 -6.86 4.67 28.82
C MET A 258 -7.37 6.06 29.19
N VAL A 259 -8.58 6.39 28.74
CA VAL A 259 -9.21 7.68 28.99
C VAL A 259 -10.28 7.55 30.07
N THR A 260 -10.10 8.26 31.18
CA THR A 260 -11.08 8.33 32.27
C THR A 260 -12.03 9.52 32.07
N PHE A 261 -13.32 9.23 31.92
CA PHE A 261 -14.40 10.21 31.77
C PHE A 261 -15.08 10.47 33.12
N ASN A 262 -15.29 11.75 33.43
CA ASN A 262 -15.88 12.21 34.69
C ASN A 262 -17.04 13.18 34.43
N VAL A 263 -18.20 12.95 35.04
CA VAL A 263 -19.34 13.89 35.00
C VAL A 263 -19.88 14.17 36.40
N ASP A 264 -19.94 15.45 36.75
CA ASP A 264 -20.49 15.92 38.02
C ASP A 264 -22.01 16.09 37.91
N MET A 265 -22.73 15.35 38.75
CA MET A 265 -24.19 15.33 38.78
C MET A 265 -24.77 16.14 39.97
N ASN A 266 -23.96 16.81 40.79
CA ASN A 266 -24.41 17.48 42.02
C ASN A 266 -25.42 18.61 41.78
N GLU A 267 -25.38 19.27 40.62
CA GLU A 267 -26.33 20.33 40.25
C GLU A 267 -27.54 19.81 39.47
N TYR A 268 -27.54 18.54 39.06
CA TYR A 268 -28.66 17.94 38.36
C TYR A 268 -29.81 17.70 39.34
N THR A 269 -30.95 18.36 39.09
CA THR A 269 -32.12 18.33 40.00
C THR A 269 -33.19 17.31 39.62
N GLY A 270 -33.00 16.58 38.51
CA GLY A 270 -33.91 15.52 38.07
C GLY A 270 -33.72 14.21 38.82
N GLU A 271 -34.70 13.31 38.75
CA GLU A 271 -34.53 11.93 39.20
C GLU A 271 -33.83 11.10 38.10
N PHE A 272 -32.87 10.26 38.49
CA PHE A 272 -32.20 9.30 37.60
C PHE A 272 -31.77 8.05 38.39
N GLY A 273 -31.61 6.92 37.70
CA GLY A 273 -31.09 5.68 38.28
C GLY A 273 -29.60 5.45 37.97
N MET A 274 -29.24 5.47 36.69
CA MET A 274 -27.90 5.16 36.19
C MET A 274 -27.39 6.26 35.26
N VAL A 275 -26.10 6.57 35.36
CA VAL A 275 -25.38 7.43 34.41
C VAL A 275 -24.63 6.54 33.42
N ASN A 276 -24.72 6.85 32.14
CA ASN A 276 -24.10 6.09 31.06
C ASN A 276 -23.24 7.01 30.18
N LEU A 277 -22.13 6.47 29.68
CA LEU A 277 -21.28 7.11 28.68
C LEU A 277 -21.57 6.51 27.30
N ASN A 278 -21.85 7.35 26.32
CA ASN A 278 -22.22 6.94 24.96
C ASN A 278 -21.41 7.70 23.93
N GLY A 279 -20.92 7.05 22.90
CA GLY A 279 -20.14 7.73 21.87
C GLY A 279 -19.91 6.89 20.62
N THR A 280 -19.10 7.43 19.70
CA THR A 280 -18.71 6.74 18.46
C THR A 280 -18.03 5.39 18.72
N PHE A 281 -17.20 5.33 19.76
CA PHE A 281 -16.47 4.12 20.18
C PHE A 281 -17.34 2.97 20.70
N ASN A 282 -18.62 3.21 21.03
CA ASN A 282 -19.55 2.15 21.44
C ASN A 282 -20.82 2.10 20.58
N ALA A 283 -20.77 2.68 19.38
CA ALA A 283 -21.90 2.79 18.46
C ALA A 283 -23.16 3.38 19.13
N TRP A 284 -22.98 4.35 20.04
CA TRP A 284 -24.06 5.02 20.77
C TRP A 284 -24.97 4.06 21.57
N CYS A 285 -24.38 3.00 22.14
CA CYS A 285 -25.11 1.99 22.90
C CYS A 285 -25.51 2.48 24.31
N GLY A 286 -26.77 2.94 24.45
CA GLY A 286 -27.29 3.63 25.63
C GLY A 286 -26.97 3.04 27.00
N GLU A 287 -26.93 1.71 27.13
CA GLU A 287 -26.72 1.01 28.41
C GLU A 287 -25.35 0.31 28.52
N CYS A 288 -24.51 0.34 27.47
CA CYS A 288 -23.31 -0.50 27.41
C CYS A 288 -22.21 -0.07 28.39
N ASN A 289 -22.07 1.24 28.65
CA ASN A 289 -20.99 1.78 29.51
C ASN A 289 -21.59 2.53 30.71
N PRO A 290 -21.97 1.82 31.78
CA PRO A 290 -22.41 2.46 33.02
C PRO A 290 -21.23 3.14 33.74
N MET A 291 -21.50 4.29 34.35
CA MET A 291 -20.53 5.02 35.18
C MET A 291 -20.83 4.83 36.67
N THR A 292 -19.81 4.91 37.51
CA THR A 292 -19.96 4.70 38.97
C THR A 292 -19.47 5.90 39.77
N ASP A 293 -20.11 6.15 40.90
CA ASP A 293 -19.70 7.11 41.94
C ASP A 293 -19.34 6.27 43.18
N GLU A 294 -18.11 5.76 43.22
CA GLU A 294 -17.69 4.82 44.27
C GLU A 294 -17.34 5.50 45.60
N ASP A 295 -16.90 6.76 45.56
CA ASP A 295 -16.53 7.54 46.74
C ASP A 295 -17.65 8.43 47.27
N GLY A 296 -18.75 8.56 46.53
CA GLY A 296 -20.00 9.19 46.95
C GLY A 296 -19.94 10.71 46.94
N ASP A 297 -19.10 11.29 46.08
CA ASP A 297 -18.93 12.74 45.94
C ASP A 297 -19.87 13.36 44.90
N GLY A 298 -20.63 12.53 44.17
CA GLY A 298 -21.57 12.95 43.13
C GLY A 298 -20.95 13.08 41.73
N VAL A 299 -19.66 12.74 41.57
CA VAL A 299 -18.97 12.64 40.28
C VAL A 299 -18.96 11.20 39.82
N TYR A 300 -19.56 10.96 38.65
CA TYR A 300 -19.62 9.63 38.05
C TYR A 300 -18.43 9.44 37.12
N THR A 301 -17.74 8.32 37.29
CA THR A 301 -16.47 8.00 36.64
C THR A 301 -16.56 6.70 35.84
N THR A 302 -15.91 6.65 34.68
CA THR A 302 -15.60 5.39 33.98
C THR A 302 -14.32 5.54 33.16
N THR A 303 -13.64 4.43 32.81
CA THR A 303 -12.44 4.45 31.97
C THR A 303 -12.65 3.58 30.74
N ILE A 304 -12.34 4.14 29.57
CA ILE A 304 -12.48 3.48 28.26
C ILE A 304 -11.10 3.49 27.59
N GLU A 305 -10.73 2.38 26.98
CA GLU A 305 -9.57 2.30 26.10
C GLU A 305 -9.96 2.81 24.72
N LEU A 306 -9.27 3.83 24.22
CA LEU A 306 -9.54 4.51 22.95
C LEU A 306 -8.25 4.60 22.11
N ASP A 307 -8.37 4.56 20.79
CA ASP A 307 -7.21 4.66 19.91
C ASP A 307 -6.55 6.05 20.00
N ILE A 308 -5.22 6.11 20.11
CA ILE A 308 -4.47 7.38 20.01
C ILE A 308 -4.66 7.97 18.61
N ASP A 309 -4.75 9.29 18.54
CA ASP A 309 -5.08 10.14 17.40
C ASP A 309 -6.53 10.01 16.87
N ALA A 310 -7.40 9.28 17.60
CA ALA A 310 -8.82 9.25 17.26
C ALA A 310 -9.55 10.51 17.73
N SER A 311 -10.33 11.11 16.82
CA SER A 311 -11.36 12.11 17.14
C SER A 311 -12.68 11.40 17.42
N ILE A 312 -13.17 11.43 18.66
CA ILE A 312 -14.42 10.79 19.06
C ILE A 312 -15.51 11.81 19.40
N GLU A 313 -16.77 11.41 19.21
CA GLU A 313 -17.93 12.12 19.75
C GLU A 313 -18.56 11.32 20.88
N TYR A 314 -19.02 11.99 21.94
CA TYR A 314 -19.65 11.34 23.09
C TYR A 314 -20.73 12.19 23.79
N LYS A 315 -21.50 11.55 24.68
CA LYS A 315 -22.52 12.13 25.56
C LYS A 315 -22.61 11.38 26.87
N PHE A 316 -22.93 12.12 27.93
CA PHE A 316 -23.48 11.53 29.15
C PHE A 316 -25.00 11.39 29.04
N THR A 317 -25.53 10.25 29.44
CA THR A 317 -26.96 9.97 29.40
C THR A 317 -27.42 9.32 30.70
N LEU A 318 -28.74 9.32 30.93
CA LEU A 318 -29.36 8.84 32.15
C LEU A 318 -30.39 7.77 31.83
N ASP A 319 -30.28 6.63 32.54
CA ASP A 319 -31.13 5.45 32.39
C ASP A 319 -31.25 5.03 30.92
N GLY A 320 -30.10 4.78 30.28
CA GLY A 320 -30.00 4.59 28.83
C GLY A 320 -30.17 5.92 28.10
N TRP A 321 -31.20 6.03 27.26
CA TRP A 321 -31.55 7.25 26.53
C TRP A 321 -32.78 7.97 27.11
N THR A 322 -33.16 7.65 28.35
CA THR A 322 -34.37 8.23 28.99
C THR A 322 -34.23 9.74 29.22
N ASN A 323 -33.03 10.18 29.63
CA ASN A 323 -32.63 11.57 29.57
C ASN A 323 -31.17 11.66 29.07
N GLN A 324 -30.79 12.82 28.54
CA GLN A 324 -29.49 13.02 27.91
C GLN A 324 -29.11 14.49 27.93
N GLU A 325 -27.83 14.77 27.73
CA GLU A 325 -27.37 16.14 27.50
C GLU A 325 -28.00 16.73 26.22
N GLN A 326 -28.45 17.98 26.34
CA GLN A 326 -29.00 18.85 25.31
C GLN A 326 -28.20 20.17 25.30
N PHE A 327 -27.29 20.27 24.34
CA PHE A 327 -26.48 21.45 24.08
C PHE A 327 -27.15 22.37 23.06
N ALA A 328 -26.87 23.67 23.14
CA ALA A 328 -27.37 24.66 22.20
C ALA A 328 -26.59 24.67 20.88
N GLY A 329 -25.34 24.17 20.88
CA GLY A 329 -24.44 24.18 19.73
C GLY A 329 -23.41 25.31 19.82
N GLY A 330 -22.15 24.98 19.57
CA GLY A 330 -21.02 25.92 19.60
C GLY A 330 -20.34 26.07 20.96
N GLU A 331 -20.65 25.23 21.94
CA GLU A 331 -19.86 25.14 23.18
C GLU A 331 -18.47 24.52 22.90
N SER A 332 -17.43 24.93 23.64
CA SER A 332 -16.02 24.58 23.36
C SER A 332 -15.73 23.08 23.31
N CYS A 333 -16.48 22.29 24.08
CA CYS A 333 -16.33 20.84 24.10
C CYS A 333 -17.29 20.12 23.15
N THR A 334 -18.06 20.82 22.30
CA THR A 334 -19.09 20.21 21.46
C THR A 334 -18.83 20.36 19.97
N VAL A 335 -19.35 19.40 19.21
CA VAL A 335 -19.42 19.44 17.75
C VAL A 335 -20.87 19.22 17.34
N THR A 336 -21.34 19.98 16.33
CA THR A 336 -22.68 19.82 15.76
C THR A 336 -22.58 19.16 14.39
N ALA A 337 -22.97 17.88 14.32
CA ALA A 337 -22.99 17.10 13.10
C ALA A 337 -24.35 16.40 12.93
N GLY A 338 -24.91 16.44 11.71
CA GLY A 338 -26.15 15.71 11.38
C GLY A 338 -27.39 16.12 12.19
N GLY A 339 -27.40 17.32 12.77
CA GLY A 339 -28.50 17.83 13.60
C GLY A 339 -28.42 17.44 15.09
N PHE A 340 -27.33 16.83 15.52
CA PHE A 340 -27.04 16.53 16.92
C PHE A 340 -25.81 17.32 17.38
N THR A 341 -25.89 17.89 18.58
CA THR A 341 -24.74 18.50 19.26
C THR A 341 -24.24 17.55 20.33
N ASN A 342 -23.05 17.00 20.11
CA ASN A 342 -22.37 16.00 20.94
C ASN A 342 -21.07 16.59 21.49
N ARG A 343 -20.51 16.00 22.55
CA ARG A 343 -19.16 16.36 23.00
C ARG A 343 -18.11 15.78 22.06
N ALA A 344 -16.95 16.41 21.91
CA ALA A 344 -15.83 15.94 21.09
C ALA A 344 -14.56 15.78 21.94
N LEU A 345 -13.71 14.82 21.57
CA LEU A 345 -12.39 14.61 22.17
C LEU A 345 -11.42 14.06 21.12
N ASP A 346 -10.25 14.68 21.01
CA ASP A 346 -9.09 14.13 20.30
C ASP A 346 -8.19 13.39 21.29
N VAL A 347 -8.00 12.10 21.06
CA VAL A 347 -7.27 11.22 21.99
C VAL A 347 -5.78 11.30 21.71
N THR A 348 -4.99 11.86 22.62
CA THR A 348 -3.53 12.04 22.42
C THR A 348 -2.67 11.08 23.27
N GLY A 349 -3.30 10.35 24.20
CA GLY A 349 -2.66 9.42 25.13
C GLY A 349 -3.51 9.15 26.36
N ASP A 350 -2.98 8.38 27.31
CA ASP A 350 -3.63 8.13 28.60
C ASP A 350 -3.98 9.44 29.30
N GLU A 351 -5.26 9.66 29.61
CA GLU A 351 -5.74 10.91 30.19
C GLU A 351 -6.88 10.68 31.19
N ILE A 352 -6.89 11.47 32.25
CA ILE A 352 -8.05 11.60 33.15
C ILE A 352 -8.67 12.96 32.87
N LEU A 353 -9.84 12.96 32.23
CA LEU A 353 -10.54 14.19 31.89
C LEU A 353 -11.06 14.88 33.14
N ASP A 354 -11.05 16.20 33.15
CA ASP A 354 -11.63 16.97 34.25
C ASP A 354 -13.14 16.69 34.40
N ALA A 355 -13.63 16.73 35.64
CA ALA A 355 -15.05 16.54 35.91
C ALA A 355 -15.87 17.74 35.40
N VAL A 356 -16.72 17.48 34.41
CA VAL A 356 -17.61 18.50 33.81
C VAL A 356 -19.01 18.40 34.40
N CYS A 357 -19.72 19.52 34.52
CA CYS A 357 -21.11 19.51 34.99
C CYS A 357 -22.02 18.88 33.93
N PHE A 358 -23.00 18.08 34.37
CA PHE A 358 -23.98 17.52 33.45
C PHE A 358 -24.65 18.61 32.60
N ASN A 359 -24.60 18.46 31.28
CA ASN A 359 -25.09 19.42 30.31
C ASN A 359 -24.30 20.74 30.22
N SER A 360 -23.00 20.71 30.55
CA SER A 360 -22.07 21.84 30.49
C SER A 360 -20.67 21.38 30.06
N CYS A 361 -19.94 22.19 29.30
CA CYS A 361 -18.50 21.95 29.05
C CYS A 361 -17.63 22.24 30.27
N GLU A 362 -18.17 22.97 31.24
CA GLU A 362 -17.45 23.48 32.40
C GLU A 362 -17.76 22.67 33.67
N ALA A 363 -16.85 22.72 34.65
CA ALA A 363 -17.08 22.19 36.00
C ALA A 363 -18.31 22.86 36.67
N CYS A 364 -19.01 22.14 37.55
CA CYS A 364 -20.18 22.71 38.22
C CYS A 364 -19.79 23.97 39.04
N GLY A 365 -20.58 25.04 38.90
CA GLY A 365 -20.39 26.29 39.64
C GLY A 365 -19.38 27.29 39.08
N THR A 366 -18.78 27.05 37.91
CA THR A 366 -18.01 28.07 37.16
C THR A 366 -18.96 28.96 36.33
N VAL A 367 -18.61 30.23 36.17
CA VAL A 367 -19.31 31.14 35.25
C VAL A 367 -18.60 31.01 33.90
N SER A 368 -19.31 30.54 32.88
CA SER A 368 -18.82 30.42 31.51
C SER A 368 -18.12 31.72 31.05
N GLU A 369 -16.88 31.59 30.58
CA GLU A 369 -16.19 32.66 29.87
C GLU A 369 -16.80 32.75 28.47
N THR A 370 -17.69 33.71 28.30
CA THR A 370 -18.21 34.12 26.99
C THR A 370 -17.41 35.34 26.54
N VAL A 371 -17.23 35.46 25.23
CA VAL A 371 -16.69 36.67 24.61
C VAL A 371 -17.85 37.58 24.22
N ALA A 372 -17.78 38.84 24.61
CA ALA A 372 -18.81 39.82 24.27
C ALA A 372 -18.60 40.30 22.82
N VAL A 373 -19.50 39.91 21.92
CA VAL A 373 -19.41 40.25 20.49
C VAL A 373 -20.39 41.35 20.15
N THR A 374 -19.87 42.49 19.67
CA THR A 374 -20.70 43.63 19.24
C THR A 374 -20.97 43.59 17.75
N PHE A 375 -22.23 43.38 17.38
CA PHE A 375 -22.75 43.43 16.02
C PHE A 375 -23.20 44.85 15.68
N GLN A 376 -22.86 45.33 14.48
CA GLN A 376 -23.21 46.68 14.04
C GLN A 376 -23.66 46.69 12.57
N VAL A 377 -24.69 47.47 12.26
CA VAL A 377 -25.18 47.68 10.90
C VAL A 377 -25.53 49.14 10.66
N ASP A 378 -25.04 49.69 9.55
CA ASP A 378 -25.38 51.03 9.10
C ASP A 378 -26.63 50.98 8.21
N MET A 379 -27.65 51.75 8.63
CA MET A 379 -28.96 51.84 7.97
C MET A 379 -29.13 53.14 7.17
N ASN A 380 -28.13 54.03 7.10
CA ASN A 380 -28.26 55.34 6.47
C ASN A 380 -28.59 55.28 4.98
N ASP A 381 -28.13 54.25 4.27
CA ASP A 381 -28.40 54.02 2.85
C ASP A 381 -29.70 53.23 2.61
N TYR A 382 -30.36 52.75 3.68
CA TYR A 382 -31.63 52.05 3.57
C TYR A 382 -32.80 53.03 3.41
N LEU A 383 -33.38 53.08 2.21
CA LEU A 383 -34.48 54.00 1.87
C LEU A 383 -35.89 53.48 2.23
N GLY A 384 -35.99 52.27 2.80
CA GLY A 384 -37.25 51.66 3.22
C GLY A 384 -37.74 52.19 4.57
N ALA A 385 -39.03 51.99 4.87
CA ALA A 385 -39.57 52.29 6.19
C ALA A 385 -39.41 51.08 7.12
N TYR A 386 -38.95 51.32 8.35
CA TYR A 386 -38.81 50.33 9.42
C TYR A 386 -39.07 51.01 10.78
N ALA A 387 -39.39 50.24 11.81
CA ALA A 387 -39.50 50.74 13.18
C ALA A 387 -38.42 50.17 14.12
N VAL A 388 -38.01 48.92 13.91
CA VAL A 388 -37.03 48.20 14.74
C VAL A 388 -36.03 47.45 13.86
N VAL A 389 -34.76 47.48 14.24
CA VAL A 389 -33.70 46.64 13.66
C VAL A 389 -33.43 45.47 14.62
N ASN A 390 -33.35 44.26 14.09
CA ASN A 390 -33.18 43.04 14.86
C ASN A 390 -31.97 42.23 14.38
N LEU A 391 -31.33 41.53 15.32
CA LEU A 391 -30.26 40.57 15.04
C LEU A 391 -30.78 39.14 15.24
N ASN A 392 -30.59 38.27 14.25
CA ASN A 392 -31.02 36.89 14.29
C ASN A 392 -29.89 35.97 13.88
N GLY A 393 -29.69 34.86 14.59
CA GLY A 393 -28.63 33.92 14.27
C GLY A 393 -28.79 32.57 14.94
N SER A 394 -27.82 31.68 14.71
CA SER A 394 -27.80 30.35 15.35
C SER A 394 -27.80 30.44 16.88
N PHE A 395 -27.10 31.43 17.44
CA PHE A 395 -27.01 31.69 18.89
C PHE A 395 -28.33 32.09 19.57
N ASN A 396 -29.35 32.52 18.82
CA ASN A 396 -30.67 32.87 19.38
C ASN A 396 -31.83 32.07 18.76
N GLY A 397 -31.51 30.99 18.04
CA GLY A 397 -32.50 30.12 17.40
C GLY A 397 -33.39 30.84 16.39
N TRP A 398 -32.89 31.88 15.72
CA TRP A 398 -33.61 32.61 14.66
C TRP A 398 -34.98 33.17 15.12
N CYS A 399 -35.04 33.72 16.33
CA CYS A 399 -36.27 34.12 17.01
C CYS A 399 -37.08 35.27 16.34
N GLY A 400 -36.49 35.99 15.40
CA GLY A 400 -37.03 37.15 14.68
C GLY A 400 -36.88 38.48 15.42
N GLY A 401 -37.50 38.59 16.61
CA GLY A 401 -37.65 39.87 17.30
C GLY A 401 -37.10 39.91 18.72
N CYS A 402 -36.31 38.94 19.15
CA CYS A 402 -35.83 38.86 20.54
C CYS A 402 -34.59 39.73 20.81
N ASN A 403 -33.75 39.96 19.81
CA ASN A 403 -32.57 40.82 19.91
C ASN A 403 -32.82 42.09 19.09
N GLU A 404 -33.22 43.17 19.77
CA GLU A 404 -33.44 44.49 19.18
C GLU A 404 -32.15 45.32 19.30
N MET A 405 -31.68 45.85 18.17
CA MET A 405 -30.48 46.67 18.08
C MET A 405 -30.82 48.14 18.35
N LEU A 406 -29.89 48.86 18.97
CA LEU A 406 -30.07 50.25 19.39
C LEU A 406 -29.16 51.19 18.61
N ASP A 407 -29.70 52.36 18.29
CA ASP A 407 -28.98 53.52 17.77
C ASP A 407 -29.05 54.62 18.85
N GLU A 408 -28.09 54.59 19.79
CA GLU A 408 -28.15 55.42 21.00
C GLU A 408 -27.75 56.88 20.75
N ASP A 409 -26.87 57.13 19.76
CA ASP A 409 -26.36 58.45 19.41
C ASP A 409 -27.05 59.08 18.19
N ALA A 410 -27.99 58.36 17.58
CA ALA A 410 -28.84 58.77 16.48
C ALA A 410 -28.05 59.11 15.20
N ASP A 411 -26.98 58.34 14.94
CA ASP A 411 -26.14 58.47 13.76
C ASP A 411 -26.55 57.51 12.61
N GLY A 412 -27.54 56.65 12.85
CA GLY A 412 -28.06 55.69 11.88
C GLY A 412 -27.34 54.33 11.88
N ILE A 413 -26.37 54.13 12.78
CA ILE A 413 -25.71 52.86 13.03
C ILE A 413 -26.41 52.18 14.22
N TYR A 414 -26.84 50.95 14.01
CA TYR A 414 -27.49 50.15 15.03
C TYR A 414 -26.51 49.12 15.55
N ALA A 415 -26.38 49.02 16.89
CA ALA A 415 -25.47 48.10 17.55
C ALA A 415 -26.18 47.23 18.60
N ILE A 416 -25.65 46.03 18.82
CA ILE A 416 -25.99 45.17 19.96
C ILE A 416 -24.81 44.28 20.32
N THR A 417 -24.59 44.05 21.61
CA THR A 417 -23.58 43.12 22.11
C THR A 417 -24.24 41.82 22.57
N ILE A 418 -23.71 40.69 22.12
CA ILE A 418 -24.15 39.34 22.46
C ILE A 418 -22.97 38.56 23.03
N ASP A 419 -23.17 37.93 24.18
CA ASP A 419 -22.19 37.03 24.79
C ASP A 419 -22.21 35.70 24.02
N LEU A 420 -21.11 35.37 23.35
CA LEU A 420 -20.94 34.17 22.53
C LEU A 420 -19.79 33.31 23.05
N ASN A 421 -19.75 32.04 22.67
CA ASN A 421 -18.64 31.17 23.06
C ASN A 421 -17.40 31.54 22.23
N PRO A 422 -16.20 31.50 22.81
CA PRO A 422 -14.97 31.71 22.06
C PRO A 422 -14.71 30.58 21.05
N GLU A 423 -13.99 30.88 19.98
CA GLU A 423 -13.53 29.91 18.96
C GLU A 423 -14.66 29.13 18.24
N ALA A 424 -15.86 29.70 18.22
CA ALA A 424 -17.06 29.07 17.66
C ALA A 424 -17.58 29.82 16.43
N SER A 425 -18.13 29.08 15.47
CA SER A 425 -18.69 29.66 14.23
C SER A 425 -20.19 29.87 14.33
N TYR A 426 -20.66 31.04 13.91
CA TYR A 426 -22.06 31.44 13.96
C TYR A 426 -22.57 31.96 12.62
N GLU A 427 -23.84 31.66 12.33
CA GLU A 427 -24.60 32.28 11.24
C GLU A 427 -25.52 33.36 11.78
N TYR A 428 -25.66 34.48 11.06
CA TYR A 428 -26.56 35.56 11.45
C TYR A 428 -27.13 36.37 10.28
N LYS A 429 -28.13 37.20 10.59
CA LYS A 429 -28.79 38.18 9.71
C LYS A 429 -29.27 39.40 10.48
N PHE A 430 -29.24 40.55 9.80
CA PHE A 430 -30.02 41.72 10.22
C PHE A 430 -31.42 41.66 9.62
N THR A 431 -32.44 41.94 10.43
CA THR A 431 -33.84 41.95 10.01
C THR A 431 -34.55 43.19 10.52
N LEU A 432 -35.71 43.51 9.94
CA LEU A 432 -36.48 44.71 10.26
C LEU A 432 -37.90 44.32 10.69
N ASP A 433 -38.35 44.92 11.79
CA ASP A 433 -39.66 44.69 12.41
C ASP A 433 -39.95 43.18 12.63
N GLY A 434 -38.98 42.47 13.21
CA GLY A 434 -38.96 41.01 13.25
C GLY A 434 -38.52 40.44 11.91
N TRP A 435 -39.40 39.69 11.24
CA TRP A 435 -39.16 39.10 9.91
C TRP A 435 -39.89 39.84 8.77
N ALA A 436 -40.33 41.09 9.00
CA ALA A 436 -41.11 41.81 7.99
C ALA A 436 -40.27 42.21 6.77
N ASN A 437 -38.99 42.53 7.00
CA ASN A 437 -37.96 42.56 5.96
C ASN A 437 -36.69 41.89 6.51
N GLN A 438 -35.87 41.34 5.64
CA GLN A 438 -34.64 40.64 5.98
C GLN A 438 -33.60 40.85 4.89
N GLU A 439 -32.34 40.64 5.23
CA GLU A 439 -31.27 40.59 4.23
C GLU A 439 -31.43 39.37 3.29
N GLU A 440 -31.20 39.60 2.01
CA GLU A 440 -31.24 38.63 0.91
C GLU A 440 -29.95 38.75 0.09
N PHE A 441 -29.07 37.76 0.26
CA PHE A 441 -27.79 37.65 -0.44
C PHE A 441 -27.88 36.64 -1.59
N ALA A 442 -27.04 36.82 -2.61
CA ALA A 442 -26.82 35.79 -3.62
C ALA A 442 -25.86 34.73 -3.08
N GLU A 443 -26.06 33.47 -3.46
CA GLU A 443 -25.16 32.37 -3.12
C GLU A 443 -23.71 32.68 -3.56
N GLY A 444 -22.74 32.44 -2.68
CA GLY A 444 -21.33 32.73 -2.91
C GLY A 444 -20.93 34.21 -2.78
N THR A 445 -21.81 35.06 -2.23
CA THR A 445 -21.41 36.42 -1.82
C THR A 445 -20.35 36.31 -0.72
N GLU A 446 -19.30 37.12 -0.82
CA GLU A 446 -18.27 37.27 0.24
C GLU A 446 -18.94 37.52 1.60
N CYS A 447 -18.35 37.15 2.74
CA CYS A 447 -18.97 37.26 4.08
C CYS A 447 -20.22 36.41 4.39
N THR A 448 -20.68 35.57 3.45
CA THR A 448 -21.87 34.72 3.63
C THR A 448 -21.57 33.23 3.49
N VAL A 449 -22.43 32.41 4.09
CA VAL A 449 -22.48 30.96 3.92
C VAL A 449 -23.87 30.54 3.46
N THR A 450 -23.95 29.53 2.61
CA THR A 450 -25.22 28.98 2.12
C THR A 450 -25.45 27.60 2.72
N ILE A 451 -26.38 27.51 3.66
CA ILE A 451 -26.78 26.27 4.33
C ILE A 451 -28.28 26.09 4.17
N ASP A 452 -28.72 24.87 3.82
CA ASP A 452 -30.14 24.51 3.64
C ASP A 452 -30.94 25.44 2.70
N GLY A 453 -30.26 26.05 1.73
CA GLY A 453 -30.85 26.97 0.75
C GLY A 453 -31.06 28.40 1.26
N PHE A 454 -30.57 28.73 2.46
CA PHE A 454 -30.53 30.09 3.00
C PHE A 454 -29.10 30.62 2.94
N THR A 455 -28.94 31.83 2.40
CA THR A 455 -27.65 32.52 2.38
C THR A 455 -27.63 33.56 3.50
N ASN A 456 -26.84 33.29 4.53
CA ASN A 456 -26.73 34.04 5.78
C ASN A 456 -25.30 34.58 5.95
N ARG A 457 -25.10 35.61 6.78
CA ARG A 457 -23.75 36.05 7.14
C ARG A 457 -23.10 35.02 8.06
N SER A 458 -21.79 34.87 7.99
CA SER A 458 -21.02 33.97 8.88
C SER A 458 -19.91 34.71 9.62
N MET A 459 -19.58 34.25 10.82
CA MET A 459 -18.46 34.75 11.62
C MET A 459 -17.91 33.62 12.51
N THR A 460 -16.66 33.74 12.94
CA THR A 460 -16.03 32.86 13.94
C THR A 460 -15.46 33.71 15.06
N THR A 461 -15.80 33.38 16.31
CA THR A 461 -15.38 34.17 17.48
C THR A 461 -13.92 33.92 17.82
N GLY A 462 -13.20 34.95 18.27
CA GLY A 462 -11.91 34.80 18.93
C GLY A 462 -12.01 34.43 20.41
N THR A 463 -10.90 34.55 21.14
CA THR A 463 -10.82 34.31 22.60
C THR A 463 -10.99 35.58 23.45
N ALA A 464 -11.25 36.73 22.81
CA ALA A 464 -11.46 38.02 23.46
C ALA A 464 -12.72 38.71 22.93
N ASP A 465 -13.25 39.64 23.71
CA ASP A 465 -14.35 40.52 23.28
C ASP A 465 -14.00 41.21 21.97
N GLU A 466 -14.90 41.15 21.00
CA GLU A 466 -14.68 41.72 19.67
C GLU A 466 -15.86 42.56 19.21
N THR A 467 -15.58 43.49 18.30
CA THR A 467 -16.58 44.29 17.62
C THR A 467 -16.48 44.00 16.14
N LEU A 468 -17.53 43.41 15.57
CA LEU A 468 -17.54 43.08 14.15
C LEU A 468 -17.51 44.36 13.31
N GLY A 469 -16.85 44.26 12.16
CA GLY A 469 -16.73 45.35 11.20
C GLY A 469 -18.10 45.93 10.82
N LEU A 470 -18.17 47.27 10.73
CA LEU A 470 -19.39 47.96 10.34
C LEU A 470 -19.77 47.61 8.90
N VAL A 471 -20.98 47.10 8.70
CA VAL A 471 -21.47 46.73 7.36
C VAL A 471 -22.73 47.48 7.01
N CYS A 472 -22.94 47.68 5.70
CA CYS A 472 -24.17 48.24 5.17
C CYS A 472 -25.30 47.20 5.20
N TYR A 473 -26.53 47.62 5.49
CA TYR A 473 -27.68 46.72 5.41
C TYR A 473 -27.78 46.07 4.03
N ASN A 474 -27.87 44.74 4.00
CA ASN A 474 -27.91 43.92 2.78
C ASN A 474 -26.64 44.03 1.91
N SER A 475 -25.48 44.31 2.51
CA SER A 475 -24.17 44.37 1.88
C SER A 475 -23.07 43.82 2.78
N CYS A 476 -22.07 43.16 2.22
CA CYS A 476 -20.86 42.79 2.96
C CYS A 476 -19.82 43.91 3.00
N ASP A 477 -20.01 44.94 2.18
CA ASP A 477 -19.13 46.11 2.15
C ASP A 477 -19.53 47.13 3.24
N ILE A 478 -18.53 47.89 3.69
CA ILE A 478 -18.74 49.13 4.44
C ILE A 478 -19.59 50.11 3.61
N CYS A 479 -20.47 50.88 4.27
CA CYS A 479 -21.21 51.93 3.57
C CYS A 479 -20.26 52.98 3.00
N THR A 480 -20.59 53.51 1.82
CA THR A 480 -19.79 54.57 1.19
C THR A 480 -19.90 55.87 1.99
N GLY A 481 -19.01 56.09 2.95
CA GLY A 481 -18.96 57.33 3.74
C GLY A 481 -18.30 57.27 5.12
N VAL A 482 -17.81 56.11 5.59
CA VAL A 482 -17.14 55.96 6.89
C VAL A 482 -15.66 55.65 6.65
N GLU A 483 -14.77 56.41 7.29
CA GLU A 483 -13.32 56.15 7.21
C GLU A 483 -13.01 54.80 7.91
N PRO A 484 -12.33 53.85 7.26
CA PRO A 484 -11.97 52.58 7.87
C PRO A 484 -11.02 52.78 9.06
N THR A 485 -11.15 51.95 10.09
CA THR A 485 -10.13 51.86 11.13
C THR A 485 -8.88 51.22 10.53
N THR A 486 -7.73 51.88 10.72
CA THR A 486 -6.43 51.40 10.27
C THR A 486 -5.49 51.27 11.46
N ALA A 487 -4.60 50.28 11.42
CA ALA A 487 -3.47 50.14 12.32
C ALA A 487 -2.18 50.49 11.57
N LEU A 488 -1.25 51.12 12.26
CA LEU A 488 0.07 51.42 11.73
C LEU A 488 0.98 50.19 11.92
N VAL A 489 1.35 49.53 10.82
CA VAL A 489 2.29 48.40 10.82
C VAL A 489 3.67 48.90 10.41
N THR A 490 4.63 48.77 11.32
CA THR A 490 6.03 49.12 11.10
C THR A 490 6.84 47.88 10.75
N PHE A 491 7.35 47.84 9.53
CA PHE A 491 8.26 46.80 9.06
C PHE A 491 9.70 47.28 9.21
N ASN A 492 10.52 46.49 9.88
CA ASN A 492 11.95 46.67 9.98
C ASN A 492 12.65 45.45 9.37
N VAL A 493 13.61 45.70 8.48
CA VAL A 493 14.50 44.66 7.97
C VAL A 493 15.95 45.10 8.12
N ASP A 494 16.72 44.31 8.87
CA ASP A 494 18.15 44.52 9.02
C ASP A 494 18.88 44.00 7.77
N MET A 495 19.55 44.92 7.08
CA MET A 495 20.30 44.69 5.84
C MET A 495 21.82 44.78 6.09
N SER A 496 22.28 44.75 7.34
CA SER A 496 23.69 44.98 7.70
C SER A 496 24.65 43.93 7.14
N SER A 497 24.14 42.75 6.81
CA SER A 497 24.87 41.66 6.13
C SER A 497 24.79 41.71 4.60
N GLU A 498 24.01 42.63 4.03
CA GLU A 498 23.68 42.66 2.59
C GLU A 498 24.27 43.89 1.86
N GLU A 499 24.58 43.72 0.58
CA GLU A 499 24.80 44.88 -0.30
C GLU A 499 23.45 45.38 -0.82
N VAL A 500 22.99 46.53 -0.31
CA VAL A 500 21.70 47.09 -0.69
C VAL A 500 21.71 47.55 -2.15
N ALA A 501 20.73 47.08 -2.93
CA ALA A 501 20.57 47.42 -4.33
C ALA A 501 20.38 48.93 -4.54
N GLU A 502 20.83 49.46 -5.69
CA GLU A 502 20.70 50.90 -6.01
C GLU A 502 19.23 51.39 -5.99
N SER A 503 18.29 50.50 -6.28
CA SER A 503 16.85 50.78 -6.21
C SER A 503 16.27 50.82 -4.79
N GLY A 504 17.01 50.34 -3.78
CA GLY A 504 16.58 50.30 -2.38
C GLY A 504 15.91 48.98 -1.97
N VAL A 505 15.38 48.96 -0.75
CA VAL A 505 14.73 47.82 -0.09
C VAL A 505 13.23 48.04 -0.06
N PHE A 506 12.43 47.00 -0.24
CA PHE A 506 10.97 47.11 -0.32
C PHE A 506 10.26 45.99 0.42
N VAL A 507 9.04 46.28 0.90
CA VAL A 507 8.03 45.26 1.25
C VAL A 507 7.25 44.89 -0.01
N ALA A 508 7.05 43.59 -0.24
CA ALA A 508 6.30 43.03 -1.37
C ALA A 508 5.54 41.77 -0.92
N GLY A 509 4.92 41.04 -1.86
CA GLY A 509 4.25 39.76 -1.59
C GLY A 509 2.75 39.91 -1.28
N GLY A 510 2.08 38.77 -1.11
CA GLY A 510 0.64 38.72 -0.81
C GLY A 510 -0.26 39.37 -1.87
N ALA A 511 -1.55 39.47 -1.54
CA ALA A 511 -2.52 40.15 -2.40
C ALA A 511 -2.43 41.68 -2.27
N TYR A 512 -2.05 42.18 -1.10
CA TYR A 512 -2.01 43.59 -0.75
C TYR A 512 -0.73 44.29 -1.20
N PHE A 513 0.45 43.71 -0.92
CA PHE A 513 1.73 44.38 -1.22
C PHE A 513 2.16 44.18 -2.69
N GLY A 514 1.81 43.04 -3.27
CA GLY A 514 1.99 42.75 -4.69
C GLY A 514 3.47 42.70 -5.10
N ALA A 515 3.78 43.19 -6.30
CA ALA A 515 5.12 43.07 -6.89
C ALA A 515 6.18 43.98 -6.21
N PRO A 516 7.47 43.59 -6.23
CA PRO A 516 8.56 44.40 -5.68
C PRO A 516 8.64 45.80 -6.29
N GLY A 517 8.92 46.79 -5.44
CA GLY A 517 9.08 48.20 -5.84
C GLY A 517 7.97 49.14 -5.38
N ASN A 518 6.84 48.63 -4.87
CA ASN A 518 5.68 49.46 -4.50
C ASN A 518 5.82 50.16 -3.14
N TYR A 519 6.41 49.48 -2.16
CA TYR A 519 6.49 49.96 -0.77
C TYR A 519 7.96 50.12 -0.33
N PRO A 520 8.61 51.24 -0.68
CA PRO A 520 10.02 51.46 -0.37
C PRO A 520 10.24 51.66 1.13
N MET A 521 11.32 51.08 1.63
CA MET A 521 11.80 51.23 3.01
C MET A 521 12.99 52.19 3.05
N THR A 522 13.20 52.83 4.20
CA THR A 522 14.28 53.81 4.39
C THR A 522 15.09 53.51 5.64
N ASP A 523 16.39 53.68 5.55
CA ASP A 523 17.33 53.71 6.68
C ASP A 523 17.68 55.19 6.94
N GLU A 524 16.87 55.88 7.75
CA GLU A 524 17.05 57.32 8.00
C GLU A 524 18.15 57.62 9.02
N ASP A 525 18.43 56.70 9.95
CA ASP A 525 19.43 56.87 11.01
C ASP A 525 20.79 56.25 10.67
N GLY A 526 20.87 55.49 9.58
CA GLY A 526 22.09 54.94 9.02
C GLY A 526 22.63 53.76 9.82
N ASP A 527 21.76 53.03 10.52
CA ASP A 527 22.13 51.88 11.35
C ASP A 527 22.12 50.55 10.59
N GLY A 528 21.63 50.56 9.34
CA GLY A 528 21.53 49.38 8.48
C GLY A 528 20.16 48.68 8.53
N VAL A 529 19.24 49.16 9.37
CA VAL A 529 17.86 48.68 9.44
C VAL A 529 16.97 49.57 8.57
N TYR A 530 16.35 48.96 7.57
CA TYR A 530 15.42 49.65 6.69
C TYR A 530 14.02 49.55 7.29
N THR A 531 13.35 50.70 7.42
CA THR A 531 12.03 50.81 8.04
C THR A 531 10.99 51.39 7.09
N VAL A 532 9.77 50.86 7.15
CA VAL A 532 8.57 51.52 6.60
C VAL A 532 7.40 51.32 7.54
N ALA A 533 6.57 52.35 7.72
CA ALA A 533 5.32 52.25 8.46
C ALA A 533 4.15 52.45 7.49
N LEU A 534 3.23 51.47 7.45
CA LEU A 534 2.08 51.44 6.54
C LEU A 534 0.79 51.41 7.35
N GLU A 535 -0.19 52.23 6.99
CA GLU A 535 -1.54 52.15 7.54
C GLU A 535 -2.31 51.03 6.83
N LEU A 536 -2.57 49.94 7.56
CA LEU A 536 -3.29 48.77 7.05
C LEU A 536 -4.69 48.70 7.69
N PRO A 537 -5.73 48.25 6.95
CA PRO A 537 -7.09 48.17 7.48
C PRO A 537 -7.18 47.11 8.59
N THR A 538 -7.89 47.38 9.69
CA THR A 538 -8.07 46.39 10.76
C THR A 538 -9.43 45.69 10.69
N PRO A 539 -9.48 44.35 10.89
CA PRO A 539 -8.35 43.42 11.03
C PRO A 539 -7.59 43.18 9.70
N PHE A 540 -6.28 42.91 9.75
CA PHE A 540 -5.45 42.60 8.58
C PHE A 540 -4.73 41.24 8.70
N THR A 541 -4.85 40.40 7.68
CA THR A 541 -4.08 39.15 7.50
C THR A 541 -3.69 39.02 6.02
N ASP A 542 -2.39 38.95 5.72
CA ASP A 542 -1.87 38.70 4.36
C ASP A 542 -0.38 38.29 4.41
N PHE A 543 0.10 37.69 3.32
CA PHE A 543 1.52 37.35 3.15
C PHE A 543 2.36 38.58 2.77
N TYR A 544 3.63 38.59 3.17
CA TYR A 544 4.60 39.59 2.76
C TYR A 544 6.01 39.00 2.65
N ILE A 545 6.89 39.71 1.94
CA ILE A 545 8.30 39.35 1.75
C ILE A 545 9.15 40.61 1.64
N PHE A 546 10.38 40.57 2.14
CA PHE A 546 11.35 41.64 1.88
C PHE A 546 12.06 41.42 0.54
N THR A 547 12.31 42.52 -0.17
CA THR A 547 13.03 42.49 -1.44
C THR A 547 14.16 43.52 -1.45
N ASN A 548 15.34 43.10 -1.90
CA ASN A 548 16.49 43.96 -2.09
C ASN A 548 16.53 44.46 -3.54
N GLY A 549 15.55 45.28 -3.89
CA GLY A 549 15.44 45.95 -5.18
C GLY A 549 14.03 45.95 -5.78
N ALA A 550 13.84 46.76 -6.82
CA ALA A 550 12.60 46.81 -7.60
C ALA A 550 12.72 45.94 -8.86
N CYS A 551 12.96 44.64 -8.70
CA CYS A 551 13.33 43.74 -9.79
C CYS A 551 12.21 43.46 -10.82
N GLY A 552 10.96 43.85 -10.55
CA GLY A 552 9.82 43.71 -11.47
C GLY A 552 9.27 42.27 -11.59
N ASP A 553 10.09 41.28 -11.27
CA ASP A 553 9.71 39.93 -10.84
C ASP A 553 10.05 39.75 -9.34
N PHE A 554 10.14 38.50 -8.85
CA PHE A 554 10.53 38.18 -7.48
C PHE A 554 11.97 37.65 -7.35
N ALA A 555 12.85 37.89 -8.33
CA ALA A 555 14.23 37.38 -8.31
C ALA A 555 15.11 38.03 -7.22
N CYS A 556 14.69 39.17 -6.68
CA CYS A 556 15.37 39.90 -5.60
C CYS A 556 14.71 39.74 -4.24
N LYS A 557 13.79 38.76 -4.09
CA LYS A 557 13.19 38.44 -2.80
C LYS A 557 14.18 37.73 -1.90
N GLU A 558 14.02 37.88 -0.60
CA GLU A 558 14.78 37.11 0.39
C GLU A 558 14.46 35.60 0.30
N ASN A 559 15.40 34.74 0.70
CA ASN A 559 15.20 33.29 0.69
C ASN A 559 14.94 32.75 2.10
N LEU A 560 13.69 32.38 2.36
CA LEU A 560 13.27 31.82 3.66
C LEU A 560 13.05 30.30 3.61
N SER A 561 13.27 29.65 2.48
CA SER A 561 12.92 28.24 2.30
C SER A 561 13.55 27.35 3.38
N GLY A 562 12.69 26.58 4.06
CA GLY A 562 13.08 25.67 5.15
C GLY A 562 13.28 26.33 6.52
N GLN A 563 12.95 27.61 6.69
CA GLN A 563 13.01 28.30 7.99
C GLN A 563 11.62 28.41 8.66
N GLU A 564 11.58 28.62 9.98
CA GLU A 564 10.33 28.58 10.78
C GLU A 564 9.29 29.65 10.44
N CYS A 565 9.68 30.78 9.87
CA CYS A 565 8.77 31.87 9.46
C CYS A 565 8.39 31.82 7.97
N ALA A 566 8.83 30.78 7.26
CA ALA A 566 8.46 30.56 5.87
C ALA A 566 7.11 29.85 5.80
N GLU A 567 6.11 30.58 5.36
CA GLU A 567 4.73 30.12 5.28
C GLU A 567 4.27 30.01 3.82
N GLY A 568 3.43 29.01 3.57
CA GLY A 568 2.81 28.76 2.27
C GLY A 568 3.76 28.28 1.16
N THR A 569 3.20 28.11 -0.05
CA THR A 569 3.89 27.50 -1.21
C THR A 569 5.10 28.30 -1.72
N TRP A 570 5.20 29.58 -1.36
CA TRP A 570 6.24 30.48 -1.84
C TRP A 570 7.33 30.75 -0.79
N ASN A 571 7.23 30.20 0.41
CA ASN A 571 8.13 30.48 1.54
C ASN A 571 8.15 31.99 1.87
N ASP A 572 6.98 32.61 1.96
CA ASP A 572 6.83 34.03 2.31
C ASP A 572 6.47 34.17 3.79
N ARG A 573 6.55 35.38 4.37
CA ARG A 573 6.15 35.64 5.76
C ARG A 573 4.65 35.89 5.84
N LEU A 574 4.03 35.61 6.99
CA LEU A 574 2.60 35.85 7.21
C LEU A 574 2.39 36.93 8.29
N LEU A 575 1.56 37.94 7.98
CA LEU A 575 0.93 38.79 9.00
C LEU A 575 -0.44 38.19 9.33
N THR A 576 -0.75 38.06 10.62
CA THR A 576 -1.99 37.45 11.09
C THR A 576 -2.66 38.34 12.14
N ASP A 577 -3.95 38.62 11.93
CA ASP A 577 -4.87 39.27 12.88
C ASP A 577 -4.40 40.62 13.45
N ILE A 578 -3.87 41.49 12.58
CA ILE A 578 -3.47 42.84 13.00
C ILE A 578 -4.71 43.66 13.35
N THR A 579 -4.90 43.94 14.64
CA THR A 579 -6.01 44.75 15.18
C THR A 579 -5.56 46.07 15.82
N GLU A 580 -4.26 46.22 16.05
CA GLU A 580 -3.62 47.41 16.62
C GLU A 580 -2.24 47.66 15.98
N ASP A 581 -1.64 48.82 16.27
CA ASP A 581 -0.31 49.18 15.77
C ASP A 581 0.72 48.09 16.10
N THR A 582 1.37 47.56 15.07
CA THR A 582 2.26 46.39 15.17
C THR A 582 3.64 46.71 14.61
N THR A 583 4.69 46.12 15.17
CA THR A 583 6.06 46.22 14.64
C THR A 583 6.62 44.82 14.38
N VAL A 584 7.11 44.59 13.17
CA VAL A 584 7.81 43.35 12.79
C VAL A 584 9.26 43.68 12.47
N THR A 585 10.19 42.88 13.00
CA THR A 585 11.64 43.11 12.84
C THR A 585 12.32 41.80 12.52
N PHE A 586 13.04 41.75 11.40
CA PHE A 586 13.76 40.55 10.96
C PHE A 586 15.05 40.92 10.25
N CYS A 587 15.92 39.94 10.08
CA CYS A 587 17.06 40.04 9.19
C CYS A 587 16.68 39.60 7.77
N PHE A 588 17.25 40.25 6.76
CA PHE A 588 16.99 39.89 5.38
C PHE A 588 17.44 38.45 5.12
N GLY A 589 16.51 37.59 4.69
CA GLY A 589 16.78 36.16 4.44
C GLY A 589 16.80 35.28 5.68
N GLU A 590 16.47 35.81 6.85
CA GLU A 590 16.44 35.03 8.10
C GLU A 590 15.14 35.25 8.88
N CYS A 591 14.66 34.21 9.55
CA CYS A 591 13.53 34.30 10.49
C CYS A 591 13.91 34.86 11.87
N SER A 592 15.16 35.27 12.04
CA SER A 592 15.71 35.82 13.29
C SER A 592 15.58 37.34 13.36
N GLU A 593 15.32 37.87 14.56
CA GLU A 593 15.40 39.30 14.87
C GLU A 593 16.85 39.79 15.05
N THR A 594 17.81 38.87 15.12
CA THR A 594 19.24 39.14 15.30
C THR A 594 20.04 38.48 14.19
N CYS A 595 20.74 39.27 13.38
CA CYS A 595 21.35 38.74 12.17
C CYS A 595 22.55 37.87 12.51
N SER A 596 22.61 36.71 11.87
CA SER A 596 23.80 35.88 11.86
C SER A 596 24.96 36.72 11.29
N ALA A 597 26.13 36.66 11.91
CA ALA A 597 27.28 37.37 11.38
C ALA A 597 27.62 36.79 10.01
N ALA A 598 27.61 37.63 8.96
CA ALA A 598 27.98 37.22 7.60
C ALA A 598 29.29 36.41 7.63
N GLY A 599 29.17 35.14 7.29
CA GLY A 599 30.26 34.17 7.30
C GLY A 599 30.46 33.56 5.93
N THR A 600 31.48 32.72 5.82
CA THR A 600 31.59 31.79 4.71
C THR A 600 31.78 30.37 5.24
N ALA A 601 31.22 29.40 4.53
CA ALA A 601 31.40 27.98 4.77
C ALA A 601 31.99 27.32 3.53
N MET A 602 32.93 26.41 3.74
CA MET A 602 33.44 25.54 2.68
C MET A 602 32.46 24.37 2.54
N VAL A 603 31.77 24.32 1.41
CA VAL A 603 30.90 23.19 1.06
C VAL A 603 31.61 22.30 0.07
N THR A 604 31.74 21.01 0.41
CA THR A 604 32.34 20.01 -0.46
C THR A 604 31.27 19.08 -1.00
N TRP A 605 31.18 18.94 -2.32
CA TRP A 605 30.33 17.95 -2.97
C TRP A 605 31.19 16.81 -3.46
N ASN A 606 30.81 15.60 -3.10
CA ASN A 606 31.37 14.35 -3.58
C ASN A 606 30.26 13.59 -4.30
N VAL A 607 30.43 13.38 -5.61
CA VAL A 607 29.51 12.60 -6.43
C VAL A 607 30.19 11.33 -6.93
N ASN A 608 29.66 10.20 -6.52
CA ASN A 608 30.10 8.89 -6.97
C ASN A 608 29.52 8.61 -8.37
N MET A 609 30.39 8.26 -9.31
CA MET A 609 30.05 8.00 -10.71
C MET A 609 30.08 6.49 -11.05
N GLN A 610 30.13 5.59 -10.08
CA GLN A 610 30.30 4.15 -10.31
C GLN A 610 29.19 3.53 -11.20
N ASN A 611 28.00 4.10 -11.21
CA ASN A 611 26.86 3.66 -12.04
C ASN A 611 26.85 4.25 -13.46
N GLU A 612 27.80 5.12 -13.81
CA GLU A 612 27.77 5.91 -15.04
C GLU A 612 29.10 5.86 -15.82
N GLU A 613 29.02 5.93 -17.15
CA GLU A 613 30.21 6.19 -17.96
C GLU A 613 30.54 7.69 -17.92
N VAL A 614 31.68 8.05 -17.32
CA VAL A 614 32.08 9.46 -17.18
C VAL A 614 32.38 10.05 -18.55
N SER A 615 31.72 11.17 -18.86
CA SER A 615 31.93 11.95 -20.07
C SER A 615 33.39 12.36 -20.23
N PRO A 616 33.96 12.32 -21.45
CA PRO A 616 35.31 12.82 -21.71
C PRO A 616 35.52 14.30 -21.36
N GLN A 617 34.43 15.06 -21.18
CA GLN A 617 34.48 16.45 -20.74
C GLN A 617 34.59 16.60 -19.22
N GLY A 618 34.33 15.54 -18.44
CA GLY A 618 34.35 15.53 -16.98
C GLY A 618 32.95 15.66 -16.35
N VAL A 619 32.94 15.71 -15.02
CA VAL A 619 31.75 15.88 -14.18
C VAL A 619 31.74 17.30 -13.61
N PHE A 620 30.56 17.93 -13.53
CA PHE A 620 30.44 19.31 -13.09
C PHE A 620 29.29 19.51 -12.11
N LEU A 621 29.48 20.43 -11.16
CA LEU A 621 28.40 21.01 -10.35
C LEU A 621 27.74 22.15 -11.14
N ALA A 622 26.41 22.16 -11.20
CA ALA A 622 25.62 23.16 -11.91
C ALA A 622 24.28 23.41 -11.20
N GLY A 623 23.44 24.27 -11.76
CA GLY A 623 22.07 24.48 -11.29
C GLY A 623 21.89 25.59 -10.26
N GLY A 624 20.65 25.80 -9.85
CA GLY A 624 20.28 26.94 -9.01
C GLY A 624 20.62 28.30 -9.62
N VAL A 625 20.63 29.33 -8.77
CA VAL A 625 21.05 30.69 -9.15
C VAL A 625 22.56 30.89 -9.01
N ASP A 626 23.22 30.06 -8.20
CA ASP A 626 24.61 30.27 -7.77
C ASP A 626 25.64 29.37 -8.48
N PHE A 627 25.24 28.22 -9.04
CA PHE A 627 26.18 27.24 -9.61
C PHE A 627 26.22 27.22 -11.14
N GLY A 628 25.51 28.13 -11.82
CA GLY A 628 25.67 28.33 -13.27
C GLY A 628 25.21 27.16 -14.14
N ALA A 629 25.76 27.10 -15.35
CA ALA A 629 25.36 26.19 -16.42
C ALA A 629 26.27 24.92 -16.48
N PRO A 630 25.84 23.86 -17.18
CA PRO A 630 26.67 22.68 -17.38
C PRO A 630 28.05 23.03 -17.98
N GLY A 631 29.11 22.61 -17.31
CA GLY A 631 30.49 22.92 -17.68
C GLY A 631 31.19 24.01 -16.86
N ASP A 632 30.47 24.77 -16.03
CA ASP A 632 31.05 25.92 -15.30
C ASP A 632 31.94 25.50 -14.12
N ASN A 633 31.51 24.54 -13.30
CA ASN A 633 32.25 24.12 -12.09
C ASN A 633 32.76 22.67 -12.21
N PRO A 634 33.94 22.45 -12.81
CA PRO A 634 34.50 21.10 -12.99
C PRO A 634 34.89 20.47 -11.65
N MET A 635 34.48 19.23 -11.47
CA MET A 635 34.85 18.38 -10.34
C MET A 635 36.07 17.52 -10.68
N THR A 636 36.80 17.05 -9.67
CA THR A 636 38.03 16.26 -9.84
C THR A 636 37.97 14.96 -9.06
N ASP A 637 38.44 13.88 -9.68
CA ASP A 637 38.73 12.58 -9.05
C ASP A 637 40.26 12.44 -8.96
N GLU A 638 40.86 12.92 -7.87
CA GLU A 638 42.32 12.98 -7.73
C GLU A 638 42.96 11.63 -7.34
N ASP A 639 42.22 10.77 -6.62
CA ASP A 639 42.67 9.47 -6.15
C ASP A 639 42.26 8.30 -7.05
N GLY A 640 41.38 8.57 -8.03
CA GLY A 640 40.99 7.62 -9.07
C GLY A 640 40.02 6.57 -8.56
N ASP A 641 39.24 6.89 -7.53
CA ASP A 641 38.26 5.97 -6.92
C ASP A 641 36.87 6.07 -7.58
N GLY A 642 36.68 6.99 -8.53
CA GLY A 642 35.42 7.22 -9.22
C GLY A 642 34.49 8.23 -8.53
N VAL A 643 34.91 8.83 -7.42
CA VAL A 643 34.21 9.91 -6.73
C VAL A 643 34.80 11.24 -7.16
N TYR A 644 33.95 12.07 -7.77
CA TYR A 644 34.33 13.40 -8.22
C TYR A 644 34.01 14.42 -7.13
N SER A 645 34.99 15.25 -6.79
CA SER A 645 34.88 16.23 -5.72
C SER A 645 35.05 17.67 -6.20
N ILE A 646 34.31 18.58 -5.60
CA ILE A 646 34.57 20.03 -5.68
C ILE A 646 34.27 20.67 -4.33
N THR A 647 35.04 21.69 -3.96
CA THR A 647 34.77 22.50 -2.78
C THR A 647 34.60 23.96 -3.19
N LEU A 648 33.48 24.57 -2.82
CA LEU A 648 33.19 25.99 -3.05
C LEU A 648 32.98 26.69 -1.70
N GLU A 649 33.36 27.97 -1.65
CA GLU A 649 33.11 28.85 -0.51
C GLU A 649 31.77 29.56 -0.72
N LEU A 650 30.80 29.28 0.15
CA LEU A 650 29.47 29.89 0.10
C LEU A 650 29.28 30.88 1.24
N ALA A 651 28.51 31.94 1.02
CA ALA A 651 28.13 32.90 2.07
C ALA A 651 27.13 32.23 3.03
N THR A 652 27.31 32.37 4.34
CA THR A 652 26.41 31.78 5.34
C THR A 652 25.51 32.82 6.02
N PRO A 653 24.25 32.46 6.31
CA PRO A 653 23.59 31.17 6.00
C PRO A 653 23.30 30.98 4.50
N TYR A 654 23.44 29.76 3.98
CA TYR A 654 23.14 29.44 2.58
C TYR A 654 22.02 28.39 2.46
N SER A 655 21.03 28.69 1.60
CA SER A 655 20.08 27.72 1.07
C SER A 655 19.95 27.90 -0.44
N GLY A 656 19.99 26.82 -1.21
CA GLY A 656 19.89 26.90 -2.67
C GLY A 656 19.92 25.56 -3.38
N ASN A 657 19.37 25.54 -4.59
CA ASN A 657 19.30 24.35 -5.43
C ASN A 657 20.59 24.12 -6.22
N TYR A 658 20.92 22.87 -6.49
CA TYR A 658 22.08 22.44 -7.26
C TYR A 658 21.80 21.10 -7.95
N THR A 659 22.61 20.75 -8.94
CA THR A 659 22.55 19.46 -9.65
C THR A 659 23.91 19.07 -10.19
N PHE A 660 24.10 17.80 -10.51
CA PHE A 660 25.29 17.30 -11.19
C PHE A 660 25.06 17.14 -12.69
N THR A 661 26.12 17.36 -13.46
CA THR A 661 26.13 17.15 -14.91
C THR A 661 27.31 16.30 -15.34
N ASN A 662 27.05 15.30 -16.17
CA ASN A 662 28.06 14.40 -16.73
C ASN A 662 28.48 14.91 -18.12
N GLY A 663 29.24 16.01 -18.13
CA GLY A 663 29.73 16.70 -19.32
C GLY A 663 29.43 18.19 -19.33
N ALA A 664 29.99 18.89 -20.32
CA ALA A 664 29.77 20.32 -20.53
C ALA A 664 28.84 20.51 -21.74
N CYS A 665 27.59 20.04 -21.59
CA CYS A 665 26.59 20.13 -22.64
C CYS A 665 26.12 21.58 -22.85
N ALA A 666 25.71 21.91 -24.09
CA ALA A 666 25.26 23.27 -24.44
C ALA A 666 23.83 23.57 -23.98
N ASP A 667 23.06 22.52 -23.66
CA ASP A 667 21.75 22.54 -23.03
C ASP A 667 21.82 21.73 -21.71
N TRP A 668 20.69 21.32 -21.14
CA TRP A 668 20.65 20.51 -19.90
C TRP A 668 20.59 19.00 -20.16
N SER A 669 20.96 18.52 -21.35
CA SER A 669 20.81 17.10 -21.71
C SER A 669 21.72 16.15 -20.93
N CYS A 670 22.77 16.66 -20.30
CA CYS A 670 23.73 15.90 -19.50
C CYS A 670 23.51 16.05 -17.99
N LYS A 671 22.40 16.69 -17.59
CA LYS A 671 21.95 16.76 -16.20
C LYS A 671 21.59 15.35 -15.72
N GLU A 672 21.91 15.04 -14.47
CA GLU A 672 21.42 13.84 -13.80
C GLU A 672 19.88 13.77 -13.79
N ASN A 673 19.33 12.56 -13.67
CA ASN A 673 17.89 12.35 -13.60
C ASN A 673 17.50 11.74 -12.25
N ILE A 674 17.04 12.60 -11.34
CA ILE A 674 16.55 12.21 -10.01
C ILE A 674 15.03 12.36 -9.86
N ALA A 675 14.30 12.57 -10.97
CA ALA A 675 12.86 12.83 -10.91
C ALA A 675 12.10 11.70 -10.21
N GLY A 676 11.28 12.06 -9.21
CA GLY A 676 10.48 11.11 -8.42
C GLY A 676 11.23 10.43 -7.26
N GLN A 677 12.49 10.82 -6.99
CA GLN A 677 13.23 10.38 -5.81
C GLN A 677 13.14 11.42 -4.68
N ASP A 678 13.40 11.01 -3.44
CA ASP A 678 13.18 11.83 -2.23
C ASP A 678 14.01 13.12 -2.15
N CYS A 679 15.18 13.16 -2.80
CA CYS A 679 16.04 14.34 -2.82
C CYS A 679 15.77 15.31 -3.98
N ALA A 680 14.77 15.01 -4.83
CA ALA A 680 14.36 15.88 -5.91
C ALA A 680 13.45 17.00 -5.37
N ASP A 681 13.96 18.23 -5.43
CA ASP A 681 13.27 19.44 -5.02
C ASP A 681 12.71 20.23 -6.22
N GLY A 682 11.52 20.79 -6.01
CA GLY A 682 10.88 21.74 -6.90
C GLY A 682 10.49 21.21 -8.29
N THR A 683 10.14 22.13 -9.19
CA THR A 683 9.64 21.79 -10.53
C THR A 683 10.71 21.21 -11.46
N TRP A 684 11.99 21.42 -11.15
CA TRP A 684 13.10 21.03 -12.01
C TRP A 684 13.79 19.73 -11.57
N ASN A 685 13.37 19.14 -10.45
CA ASN A 685 14.03 17.97 -9.84
C ASN A 685 15.53 18.23 -9.63
N ASP A 686 15.85 19.36 -8.98
CA ASP A 686 17.21 19.67 -8.53
C ASP A 686 17.39 19.15 -7.10
N ARG A 687 18.62 19.11 -6.60
CA ARG A 687 18.91 18.83 -5.19
C ARG A 687 18.88 20.14 -4.41
N LEU A 688 18.49 20.11 -3.13
CA LEU A 688 18.44 21.28 -2.25
C LEU A 688 19.54 21.23 -1.18
N LEU A 689 20.32 22.29 -1.04
CA LEU A 689 21.08 22.59 0.19
C LEU A 689 20.24 23.51 1.06
N SER A 690 20.07 23.16 2.34
CA SER A 690 19.28 23.94 3.29
C SER A 690 20.09 24.35 4.51
N ASN A 691 20.05 25.65 4.81
CA ASN A 691 20.53 26.27 6.05
C ASN A 691 22.00 25.93 6.41
N ILE A 692 22.91 26.09 5.45
CA ILE A 692 24.34 25.90 5.69
C ILE A 692 24.88 27.08 6.48
N THR A 693 25.31 26.82 7.72
CA THR A 693 25.85 27.82 8.65
C THR A 693 27.33 27.60 8.99
N GLU A 694 27.87 26.42 8.66
CA GLU A 694 29.26 26.01 8.87
C GLU A 694 29.72 25.08 7.72
N ASP A 695 31.01 24.72 7.70
CA ASP A 695 31.58 23.82 6.69
C ASP A 695 30.75 22.52 6.58
N HIS A 696 30.42 22.14 5.34
CA HIS A 696 29.49 21.04 5.08
C HIS A 696 30.03 20.11 3.98
N VAL A 697 29.67 18.82 4.05
CA VAL A 697 30.06 17.82 3.06
C VAL A 697 28.83 17.08 2.57
N VAL A 698 28.61 17.12 1.26
CA VAL A 698 27.58 16.38 0.54
C VAL A 698 28.22 15.15 -0.08
N ASN A 699 27.69 13.96 0.24
CA ASN A 699 28.07 12.71 -0.42
C ASN A 699 26.83 12.14 -1.10
N THR A 700 26.94 11.82 -2.39
CA THR A 700 25.83 11.23 -3.14
C THR A 700 26.32 10.45 -4.36
N CYS A 701 25.40 9.74 -5.02
CA CYS A 701 25.66 9.07 -6.27
C CYS A 701 24.97 9.80 -7.43
N PHE A 702 25.57 9.78 -8.62
CA PHE A 702 25.00 10.43 -9.79
C PHE A 702 23.66 9.78 -10.16
N SER A 703 22.63 10.61 -10.38
CA SER A 703 21.24 10.17 -10.66
C SER A 703 20.56 9.35 -9.54
N GLU A 704 21.15 9.28 -8.34
CA GLU A 704 20.58 8.59 -7.19
C GLU A 704 20.59 9.48 -5.94
N CYS A 705 19.52 9.43 -5.16
CA CYS A 705 19.36 10.20 -3.93
C CYS A 705 20.04 9.56 -2.70
N SER A 706 21.22 8.96 -2.87
CA SER A 706 21.98 8.45 -1.72
C SER A 706 22.57 9.60 -0.91
N THR A 707 22.57 9.46 0.41
CA THR A 707 23.10 10.45 1.36
C THR A 707 24.50 10.10 1.88
N ASP A 708 24.95 8.87 1.62
CA ASP A 708 26.25 8.34 2.03
C ASP A 708 27.25 8.22 0.87
N GLY A 709 26.84 8.56 -0.36
CA GLY A 709 27.67 8.44 -1.56
C GLY A 709 27.74 7.04 -2.17
N SER A 710 26.94 6.08 -1.68
CA SER A 710 26.84 4.76 -2.31
C SER A 710 26.03 4.83 -3.61
N CYS A 711 26.46 4.07 -4.63
CA CYS A 711 25.73 3.86 -5.87
C CYS A 711 25.16 2.45 -5.92
N THR A 712 24.01 2.28 -6.56
CA THR A 712 23.50 0.95 -6.90
C THR A 712 24.50 0.24 -7.83
N PRO A 713 24.97 -0.98 -7.50
CA PRO A 713 26.00 -1.66 -8.30
C PRO A 713 25.46 -2.05 -9.69
N MET A 714 26.28 -1.90 -10.72
CA MET A 714 25.99 -2.41 -12.06
C MET A 714 26.33 -3.90 -12.15
N VAL A 715 25.44 -4.69 -12.74
CA VAL A 715 25.63 -6.13 -12.96
C VAL A 715 25.61 -6.47 -14.45
N ASP A 716 26.56 -7.30 -14.86
CA ASP A 716 26.63 -7.85 -16.21
C ASP A 716 25.78 -9.12 -16.31
N MET A 717 24.87 -9.12 -17.27
CA MET A 717 24.07 -10.28 -17.65
C MET A 717 24.56 -10.79 -19.00
N LEU A 718 24.90 -12.08 -19.06
CA LEU A 718 25.25 -12.74 -20.31
C LEU A 718 24.00 -13.40 -20.91
N PHE A 719 23.53 -12.91 -22.04
CA PHE A 719 22.57 -13.63 -22.86
C PHE A 719 23.27 -14.79 -23.58
N SER A 720 22.64 -15.96 -23.59
CA SER A 720 23.10 -17.18 -24.25
C SER A 720 21.91 -17.87 -24.92
N ILE A 721 21.63 -17.44 -26.16
CA ILE A 721 20.40 -17.76 -26.88
C ILE A 721 20.61 -18.92 -27.84
N ASP A 722 19.82 -19.98 -27.68
CA ASP A 722 19.72 -21.06 -28.64
C ASP A 722 18.71 -20.69 -29.72
N MET A 723 19.18 -20.65 -30.97
CA MET A 723 18.38 -20.30 -32.15
C MET A 723 18.06 -21.52 -33.02
N THR A 724 18.25 -22.75 -32.53
CA THR A 724 18.15 -23.99 -33.33
C THR A 724 16.82 -24.12 -34.07
N ASN A 725 15.69 -23.81 -33.41
CA ASN A 725 14.35 -23.85 -34.01
C ASN A 725 14.12 -22.78 -35.10
N TYR A 726 14.97 -21.76 -35.13
CA TYR A 726 14.95 -20.65 -36.07
C TYR A 726 16.18 -20.63 -36.98
N ALA A 727 16.98 -21.71 -37.03
CA ALA A 727 18.20 -21.77 -37.83
C ALA A 727 17.95 -21.55 -39.32
N TYR A 728 16.73 -21.86 -39.82
CA TYR A 728 16.33 -21.62 -41.20
C TYR A 728 16.20 -20.13 -41.56
N LEU A 729 16.04 -19.24 -40.57
CA LEU A 729 16.03 -17.79 -40.77
C LEU A 729 17.44 -17.21 -40.91
N LEU A 730 18.45 -17.88 -40.37
CA LEU A 730 19.83 -17.38 -40.29
C LEU A 730 20.57 -17.59 -41.61
N ASP A 731 20.18 -16.86 -42.64
CA ASP A 731 20.81 -16.84 -43.96
C ASP A 731 21.43 -15.46 -44.29
N SER A 732 21.67 -15.18 -45.58
CA SER A 732 22.21 -13.89 -46.01
C SER A 732 21.26 -12.71 -45.77
N ASP A 733 19.95 -12.97 -45.66
CA ASP A 733 18.90 -11.97 -45.55
C ASP A 733 18.66 -11.56 -44.08
N TYR A 734 18.89 -12.46 -43.11
CA TYR A 734 18.87 -12.20 -41.66
C TYR A 734 20.11 -12.77 -40.93
N SER A 735 21.26 -12.12 -41.13
CA SER A 735 22.56 -12.63 -40.67
C SER A 735 22.96 -12.25 -39.24
N ALA A 736 22.22 -11.39 -38.56
CA ALA A 736 22.52 -10.92 -37.20
C ALA A 736 21.37 -11.22 -36.24
N VAL A 737 21.71 -11.58 -34.99
CA VAL A 737 20.74 -11.79 -33.91
C VAL A 737 20.99 -10.73 -32.84
N VAL A 738 19.94 -10.06 -32.41
CA VAL A 738 20.00 -9.01 -31.39
C VAL A 738 18.93 -9.21 -30.34
N ILE A 739 19.15 -8.65 -29.15
CA ILE A 739 18.12 -8.46 -28.13
C ILE A 739 17.72 -6.99 -28.12
N ASN A 740 16.43 -6.68 -28.20
CA ASN A 740 15.91 -5.33 -28.02
C ASN A 740 15.04 -5.29 -26.77
N GLY A 741 15.14 -4.26 -25.94
CA GLY A 741 14.40 -4.22 -24.68
C GLY A 741 14.10 -2.83 -24.13
N SER A 742 13.45 -2.81 -22.98
CA SER A 742 12.92 -1.60 -22.35
C SER A 742 14.00 -0.64 -21.85
N TRP A 743 15.21 -1.13 -21.56
CA TRP A 743 16.32 -0.34 -20.99
C TRP A 743 16.80 0.82 -21.86
N ASN A 744 16.55 0.79 -23.17
CA ASN A 744 16.87 1.88 -24.09
C ASN A 744 15.62 2.48 -24.75
N GLY A 745 14.43 2.26 -24.17
CA GLY A 745 13.17 2.71 -24.73
C GLY A 745 12.76 1.98 -26.01
N TRP A 746 13.10 0.68 -26.13
CA TRP A 746 12.81 -0.13 -27.31
C TRP A 746 13.42 0.43 -28.60
N ASN A 747 14.67 0.89 -28.54
CA ASN A 747 15.43 1.16 -29.75
C ASN A 747 16.00 -0.16 -30.29
N GLY A 748 16.00 -0.32 -31.62
CA GLY A 748 16.61 -1.48 -32.27
C GLY A 748 18.12 -1.52 -32.03
N TRP A 749 18.71 -2.71 -32.11
CA TRP A 749 20.12 -2.98 -31.78
C TRP A 749 20.45 -2.82 -30.29
N GLY A 750 19.59 -3.32 -29.40
CA GLY A 750 19.83 -3.26 -27.95
C GLY A 750 21.12 -3.96 -27.52
N VAL A 751 21.22 -5.28 -27.75
CA VAL A 751 22.42 -6.10 -27.54
C VAL A 751 22.66 -6.92 -28.79
N GLU A 752 23.81 -6.76 -29.44
CA GLU A 752 24.22 -7.63 -30.55
C GLU A 752 24.79 -8.94 -30.01
N LEU A 753 24.29 -10.08 -30.53
CA LEU A 753 24.73 -11.40 -30.13
C LEU A 753 25.69 -12.02 -31.15
N VAL A 754 26.73 -12.68 -30.66
CA VAL A 754 27.76 -13.34 -31.46
C VAL A 754 27.62 -14.85 -31.36
N TYR A 755 27.66 -15.54 -32.50
CA TYR A 755 27.60 -17.01 -32.53
C TYR A 755 28.86 -17.65 -31.93
N ASN A 756 28.67 -18.44 -30.88
CA ASN A 756 29.69 -19.23 -30.20
C ASN A 756 29.72 -20.67 -30.75
N TRP A 757 30.80 -21.00 -31.45
CA TRP A 757 30.97 -22.31 -32.11
C TRP A 757 31.17 -23.50 -31.15
N ASN A 758 31.43 -23.25 -29.87
CA ASN A 758 31.69 -24.33 -28.90
C ASN A 758 30.41 -24.91 -28.32
N ASN A 759 29.37 -24.09 -28.13
CA ASN A 759 28.08 -24.49 -27.58
C ASN A 759 26.92 -24.31 -28.58
N GLY A 760 27.17 -23.70 -29.73
CA GLY A 760 26.18 -23.50 -30.79
C GLY A 760 25.16 -22.40 -30.51
N ARG A 761 25.47 -21.46 -29.61
CA ARG A 761 24.54 -20.40 -29.14
C ARG A 761 24.98 -19.01 -29.54
N PHE A 762 24.05 -18.05 -29.50
CA PHE A 762 24.31 -16.63 -29.70
C PHE A 762 24.48 -15.93 -28.36
N GLU A 763 25.62 -15.28 -28.15
CA GLU A 763 26.00 -14.70 -26.84
C GLU A 763 26.27 -13.20 -26.91
N GLY A 764 25.86 -12.47 -25.87
CA GLY A 764 26.12 -11.03 -25.73
C GLY A 764 25.81 -10.54 -24.32
N THR A 765 26.40 -9.40 -23.94
CA THR A 765 26.34 -8.91 -22.55
C THR A 765 25.53 -7.62 -22.47
N LEU A 766 24.70 -7.51 -21.43
CA LEU A 766 23.97 -6.31 -21.04
C LEU A 766 24.34 -5.93 -19.60
N SER A 767 24.66 -4.67 -19.36
CA SER A 767 24.96 -4.15 -18.02
C SER A 767 23.84 -3.22 -17.57
N LEU A 768 23.22 -3.49 -16.43
CA LEU A 768 22.16 -2.67 -15.81
C LEU A 768 22.37 -2.56 -14.29
N PRO A 769 21.76 -1.57 -13.61
CA PRO A 769 21.77 -1.52 -12.16
C PRO A 769 21.12 -2.78 -11.57
N GLU A 770 21.74 -3.36 -10.54
CA GLU A 770 21.24 -4.56 -9.87
C GLU A 770 19.80 -4.35 -9.38
N GLY A 771 18.93 -5.33 -9.63
CA GLY A 771 17.50 -5.25 -9.30
C GLY A 771 16.64 -4.56 -10.34
N THR A 772 17.21 -3.98 -11.41
CA THR A 772 16.41 -3.38 -12.51
C THR A 772 15.57 -4.44 -13.19
N TYR A 773 14.24 -4.27 -13.19
CA TYR A 773 13.35 -5.08 -14.03
C TYR A 773 13.33 -4.55 -15.45
N PHE A 774 13.52 -5.44 -16.44
CA PHE A 774 13.47 -5.07 -17.84
C PHE A 774 12.77 -6.13 -18.70
N GLU A 775 12.23 -5.65 -19.81
CA GLU A 775 11.58 -6.49 -20.82
C GLU A 775 12.44 -6.55 -22.08
N TYR A 776 12.33 -7.64 -22.85
CA TYR A 776 13.05 -7.77 -24.11
C TYR A 776 12.41 -8.73 -25.13
N VAL A 777 12.85 -8.62 -26.37
CA VAL A 777 12.55 -9.55 -27.47
C VAL A 777 13.83 -9.94 -28.20
N ILE A 778 13.82 -11.10 -28.84
CA ILE A 778 14.90 -11.57 -29.69
C ILE A 778 14.54 -11.19 -31.13
N ALA A 779 15.49 -10.64 -31.89
CA ALA A 779 15.25 -10.28 -33.28
C ALA A 779 16.38 -10.78 -34.18
N ALA A 780 16.03 -11.33 -35.33
CA ALA A 780 16.97 -11.58 -36.43
C ALA A 780 16.86 -10.44 -37.45
N THR A 781 17.96 -9.77 -37.77
CA THR A 781 18.03 -8.60 -38.68
C THR A 781 19.14 -8.78 -39.73
N GLY A 782 19.05 -8.10 -40.86
CA GLY A 782 20.03 -8.23 -41.95
C GLY A 782 19.71 -7.37 -43.16
N GLU A 783 20.12 -7.79 -44.36
CA GLU A 783 19.90 -7.01 -45.57
C GLU A 783 18.41 -6.88 -45.93
N ALA A 784 17.58 -7.89 -45.60
CA ALA A 784 16.16 -7.91 -45.97
C ALA A 784 15.32 -6.82 -45.31
N ASP A 785 15.65 -6.41 -44.09
CA ASP A 785 15.00 -5.31 -43.37
C ASP A 785 15.84 -4.03 -43.36
N GLY A 786 16.95 -4.00 -44.10
CA GLY A 786 17.85 -2.85 -44.16
C GLY A 786 18.61 -2.59 -42.86
N TRP A 787 18.92 -3.64 -42.10
CA TRP A 787 19.67 -3.58 -40.84
C TRP A 787 18.95 -2.76 -39.77
N SER A 788 17.63 -2.92 -39.66
CA SER A 788 16.81 -2.12 -38.75
C SER A 788 17.00 -2.46 -37.27
N GLY A 789 17.54 -3.65 -36.96
CA GLY A 789 17.58 -4.19 -35.61
C GLY A 789 16.32 -4.95 -35.20
N TRP A 790 15.25 -4.93 -36.00
CA TRP A 790 13.95 -5.51 -35.65
C TRP A 790 13.56 -6.74 -36.47
N GLY A 791 13.93 -6.73 -37.76
CA GLY A 791 13.72 -7.80 -38.75
C GLY A 791 12.61 -8.80 -38.43
N TYR A 792 12.97 -10.07 -38.24
CA TYR A 792 12.07 -11.11 -37.74
C TYR A 792 12.15 -11.15 -36.20
N THR A 793 11.11 -10.68 -35.53
CA THR A 793 11.02 -10.67 -34.06
C THR A 793 10.45 -11.99 -33.54
N ILE A 794 11.15 -12.58 -32.59
CA ILE A 794 10.78 -13.80 -31.89
C ILE A 794 10.34 -13.41 -30.48
N HIS A 795 9.03 -13.47 -30.27
CA HIS A 795 8.37 -13.11 -29.02
C HIS A 795 8.50 -14.22 -27.99
N ALA A 796 8.40 -13.85 -26.72
CA ALA A 796 8.28 -14.82 -25.64
C ALA A 796 6.99 -15.63 -25.82
N PRO A 797 7.00 -16.94 -25.51
CA PRO A 797 5.76 -17.66 -25.30
C PRO A 797 5.09 -17.14 -24.01
N PHE A 798 3.80 -17.40 -23.86
CA PHE A 798 3.01 -16.95 -22.72
C PHE A 798 3.62 -17.32 -21.35
N GLN A 799 4.30 -18.47 -21.26
CA GLN A 799 4.85 -19.02 -20.03
C GLN A 799 6.04 -18.24 -19.44
N CYS A 800 6.70 -17.37 -20.21
CA CYS A 800 7.81 -16.52 -19.72
C CYS A 800 7.66 -15.07 -20.18
N ALA A 801 6.41 -14.67 -20.45
CA ALA A 801 6.06 -13.32 -20.81
C ALA A 801 5.92 -12.42 -19.58
N SER A 802 6.46 -11.20 -19.63
CA SER A 802 6.43 -10.23 -18.53
C SER A 802 5.17 -9.37 -18.43
N ASN A 803 4.33 -9.36 -19.46
CA ASN A 803 3.22 -8.40 -19.58
C ASN A 803 1.87 -9.05 -19.27
N TRP A 804 1.37 -8.87 -18.04
CA TRP A 804 0.04 -9.35 -17.64
C TRP A 804 -1.02 -8.28 -17.39
N VAL A 805 -0.80 -7.04 -17.84
CA VAL A 805 -1.78 -5.97 -17.57
C VAL A 805 -2.35 -5.43 -18.88
N LEU A 806 -3.68 -5.61 -19.04
CA LEU A 806 -4.59 -5.07 -20.04
C LEU A 806 -4.73 -5.81 -21.39
N GLY A 807 -5.40 -6.97 -21.39
CA GLY A 807 -6.36 -7.36 -22.45
C GLY A 807 -5.94 -7.18 -23.93
N GLY A 808 -4.65 -7.30 -24.24
CA GLY A 808 -4.10 -7.20 -25.59
C GLY A 808 -3.99 -8.56 -26.28
N PRO A 809 -3.81 -8.60 -27.62
CA PRO A 809 -3.72 -9.86 -28.36
C PRO A 809 -2.53 -10.70 -27.89
N THR A 810 -2.78 -11.99 -27.69
CA THR A 810 -1.88 -13.06 -27.19
C THR A 810 -0.70 -13.39 -28.12
N GLU A 811 -0.28 -12.47 -29.00
CA GLU A 811 0.57 -12.78 -30.16
C GLU A 811 1.93 -12.05 -30.18
N ASN A 812 2.17 -11.07 -29.30
CA ASN A 812 3.45 -10.32 -29.25
C ASN A 812 3.90 -10.06 -27.80
N LEU A 813 4.34 -11.11 -27.12
CA LEU A 813 4.77 -11.02 -25.72
C LEU A 813 6.29 -10.80 -25.61
N ASN A 814 6.70 -10.10 -24.56
CA ASN A 814 8.11 -9.81 -24.26
C ASN A 814 8.60 -10.73 -23.15
N TYR A 815 9.87 -11.13 -23.21
CA TYR A 815 10.55 -11.78 -22.11
C TYR A 815 10.77 -10.78 -20.97
N GLY A 816 10.67 -11.23 -19.72
CA GLY A 816 11.03 -10.44 -18.53
C GLY A 816 12.26 -10.97 -17.83
N ALA A 817 13.08 -10.08 -17.27
CA ALA A 817 14.17 -10.45 -16.38
C ALA A 817 14.46 -9.34 -15.35
N LEU A 818 15.01 -9.75 -14.21
CA LEU A 818 15.64 -8.85 -13.24
C LEU A 818 17.14 -8.82 -13.50
N ALA A 819 17.72 -7.63 -13.47
CA ALA A 819 19.15 -7.43 -13.60
C ALA A 819 19.88 -8.00 -12.37
N GLN A 820 20.54 -9.14 -12.56
CA GLN A 820 21.37 -9.80 -11.55
C GLN A 820 22.60 -10.37 -12.25
N ALA A 821 23.73 -10.46 -11.54
CA ALA A 821 24.94 -11.04 -12.10
C ALA A 821 24.69 -12.51 -12.46
N GLY A 822 24.73 -12.84 -13.75
CA GLY A 822 24.29 -14.17 -14.16
C GLY A 822 24.19 -14.40 -15.66
N LEU A 823 23.72 -15.60 -15.96
CA LEU A 823 23.56 -16.13 -17.30
C LEU A 823 22.07 -16.26 -17.61
N ILE A 824 21.62 -15.62 -18.68
CA ILE A 824 20.28 -15.76 -19.23
C ILE A 824 20.37 -16.75 -20.38
N GLU A 825 20.06 -18.02 -20.11
CA GLU A 825 20.01 -19.08 -21.12
C GLU A 825 18.57 -19.37 -21.53
N LEU A 826 18.28 -19.27 -22.83
CA LEU A 826 16.97 -19.60 -23.37
C LEU A 826 17.05 -20.03 -24.83
N CYS A 827 16.08 -20.84 -25.24
CA CYS A 827 15.75 -21.08 -26.62
C CYS A 827 14.83 -19.96 -27.12
N ALA A 828 15.15 -19.39 -28.28
CA ALA A 828 14.31 -18.37 -28.87
C ALA A 828 12.88 -18.90 -29.09
N GLY A 829 11.88 -18.14 -28.65
CA GLY A 829 10.47 -18.52 -28.68
C GLY A 829 10.06 -19.58 -27.63
N SER A 830 10.92 -19.90 -26.66
CA SER A 830 10.63 -20.84 -25.57
C SER A 830 11.18 -20.34 -24.22
N CYS A 831 10.78 -20.98 -23.12
CA CYS A 831 11.26 -20.67 -21.76
C CYS A 831 12.34 -21.65 -21.27
N VAL A 832 12.69 -22.67 -22.08
CA VAL A 832 13.75 -23.61 -21.74
C VAL A 832 15.09 -23.14 -22.26
N ALA A 833 16.19 -23.54 -21.60
CA ALA A 833 17.54 -23.14 -22.00
C ALA A 833 17.92 -23.62 -23.41
N THR A 834 17.63 -24.88 -23.76
CA THR A 834 17.96 -25.51 -25.06
C THR A 834 16.70 -25.71 -25.90
N CYS A 835 16.78 -25.44 -27.20
CA CYS A 835 15.62 -25.63 -28.07
C CYS A 835 15.26 -27.11 -28.19
N PRO A 836 13.98 -27.47 -27.99
CA PRO A 836 13.53 -28.82 -28.23
C PRO A 836 13.64 -29.13 -29.72
N ILE A 837 14.23 -30.27 -30.05
CA ILE A 837 14.35 -30.79 -31.41
C ILE A 837 13.19 -31.77 -31.62
N ALA A 838 12.24 -31.37 -32.45
CA ALA A 838 11.07 -32.18 -32.80
C ALA A 838 11.46 -33.34 -33.74
N GLY A 839 11.04 -34.56 -33.41
CA GLY A 839 11.19 -35.76 -34.23
C GLY A 839 10.86 -37.04 -33.48
N CYS A 840 10.87 -38.20 -34.14
CA CYS A 840 10.52 -39.45 -33.47
C CYS A 840 11.57 -39.82 -32.41
N THR A 841 11.16 -39.88 -31.14
CA THR A 841 12.05 -40.19 -30.01
C THR A 841 12.09 -41.68 -29.67
N ASP A 842 11.21 -42.50 -30.25
CA ASP A 842 11.13 -43.93 -29.98
C ASP A 842 11.99 -44.75 -30.99
N PRO A 843 13.11 -45.38 -30.55
CA PRO A 843 13.95 -46.21 -31.40
C PRO A 843 13.27 -47.49 -31.90
N ALA A 844 12.06 -47.81 -31.43
CA ALA A 844 11.22 -48.87 -31.96
C ALA A 844 10.55 -48.50 -33.29
N TYR A 845 10.71 -47.28 -33.80
CA TYR A 845 10.15 -46.81 -35.08
C TYR A 845 11.25 -46.46 -36.09
N ALA A 846 10.97 -46.67 -37.37
CA ALA A 846 11.94 -46.47 -38.46
C ALA A 846 12.29 -44.99 -38.66
N GLU A 847 11.42 -44.10 -38.21
CA GLU A 847 11.58 -42.65 -38.25
C GLU A 847 12.40 -42.08 -37.08
N PHE A 848 12.90 -42.92 -36.16
CA PHE A 848 13.68 -42.49 -34.99
C PHE A 848 14.82 -41.53 -35.34
N ASP A 849 14.83 -40.36 -34.70
CA ASP A 849 15.88 -39.36 -34.78
C ASP A 849 16.63 -39.27 -33.45
N LEU A 850 17.94 -39.56 -33.48
CA LEU A 850 18.79 -39.52 -32.29
C LEU A 850 19.05 -38.09 -31.76
N ALA A 851 18.77 -37.06 -32.57
CA ALA A 851 18.82 -35.68 -32.14
C ALA A 851 17.48 -35.18 -31.56
N ALA A 852 16.38 -35.90 -31.76
CA ALA A 852 15.07 -35.49 -31.27
C ALA A 852 15.02 -35.55 -29.74
N THR A 853 14.57 -34.46 -29.13
CA THR A 853 14.33 -34.34 -27.70
C THR A 853 12.83 -34.29 -27.37
N GLU A 854 11.97 -34.17 -28.38
CA GLU A 854 10.51 -34.09 -28.24
C GLU A 854 9.84 -34.88 -29.39
N ASP A 855 8.89 -35.76 -29.05
CA ASP A 855 8.14 -36.54 -30.05
C ASP A 855 7.10 -35.67 -30.75
N ASP A 856 7.25 -35.50 -32.06
CA ASP A 856 6.33 -34.73 -32.91
C ASP A 856 5.23 -35.61 -33.53
N GLY A 857 5.15 -36.89 -33.14
CA GLY A 857 4.22 -37.86 -33.69
C GLY A 857 4.66 -38.43 -35.05
N SER A 858 5.90 -38.20 -35.46
CA SER A 858 6.48 -38.81 -36.66
C SER A 858 6.78 -40.31 -36.51
N CYS A 859 6.71 -40.87 -35.29
CA CYS A 859 6.83 -42.31 -35.03
C CYS A 859 5.64 -43.11 -35.61
N ALA A 860 5.68 -43.39 -36.91
CA ALA A 860 4.56 -43.99 -37.64
C ALA A 860 4.81 -45.46 -38.02
N THR A 861 6.05 -45.84 -38.32
CA THR A 861 6.37 -47.18 -38.84
C THR A 861 7.18 -47.99 -37.82
N PRO A 862 6.61 -49.01 -37.15
CA PRO A 862 7.36 -49.87 -36.25
C PRO A 862 8.53 -50.55 -36.96
N VAL A 863 9.67 -50.64 -36.28
CA VAL A 863 10.88 -51.28 -36.79
C VAL A 863 10.64 -52.78 -36.95
N VAL A 864 10.91 -53.27 -38.15
CA VAL A 864 11.02 -54.69 -38.48
C VAL A 864 12.44 -54.92 -38.97
N TYR A 865 13.23 -55.57 -38.11
CA TYR A 865 14.62 -55.90 -38.39
C TYR A 865 14.75 -57.08 -39.35
N GLY A 866 15.53 -56.91 -40.40
CA GLY A 866 15.82 -57.97 -41.37
C GLY A 866 16.65 -57.45 -42.54
N CYS A 867 16.89 -58.28 -43.54
CA CYS A 867 17.61 -57.82 -44.72
C CYS A 867 16.66 -57.07 -45.66
N ILE A 868 16.89 -55.77 -45.86
CA ILE A 868 16.03 -54.90 -46.69
C ILE A 868 16.42 -54.87 -48.18
N TYR A 869 17.55 -55.49 -48.55
CA TYR A 869 18.04 -55.46 -49.93
C TYR A 869 17.50 -56.65 -50.72
N GLU A 870 16.67 -56.40 -51.74
CA GLU A 870 16.09 -57.43 -52.62
C GLU A 870 17.12 -58.36 -53.29
N ALA A 871 18.38 -57.92 -53.37
CA ALA A 871 19.49 -58.68 -53.95
C ALA A 871 20.12 -59.71 -52.99
N ALA A 872 19.73 -59.74 -51.70
CA ALA A 872 20.24 -60.68 -50.72
C ALA A 872 19.44 -61.99 -50.71
N ASP A 873 20.11 -63.10 -50.45
CA ASP A 873 19.51 -64.44 -50.38
C ASP A 873 18.52 -64.60 -49.22
N ASN A 874 18.66 -63.77 -48.18
CA ASN A 874 17.78 -63.71 -47.02
C ASN A 874 17.00 -62.40 -46.94
N TYR A 875 16.72 -61.76 -48.09
CA TYR A 875 15.82 -60.60 -48.17
C TYR A 875 14.47 -60.88 -47.49
N ASP A 876 14.02 -59.95 -46.65
CA ASP A 876 12.71 -59.98 -46.00
C ASP A 876 11.89 -58.76 -46.43
N ALA A 877 10.82 -58.99 -47.17
CA ALA A 877 9.93 -57.94 -47.67
C ALA A 877 9.11 -57.24 -46.58
N ALA A 878 9.08 -57.79 -45.36
CA ALA A 878 8.46 -57.15 -44.21
C ALA A 878 9.46 -56.28 -43.42
N ALA A 879 10.77 -56.42 -43.65
CA ALA A 879 11.79 -55.65 -42.96
C ALA A 879 11.90 -54.22 -43.51
N ASN A 880 12.00 -53.24 -42.62
CA ASN A 880 12.20 -51.83 -42.96
C ASN A 880 13.52 -51.25 -42.39
N THR A 881 14.20 -51.98 -41.50
CA THR A 881 15.48 -51.57 -40.93
C THR A 881 16.50 -52.71 -41.08
N ASP A 882 17.62 -52.42 -41.73
CA ASP A 882 18.72 -53.37 -41.90
C ASP A 882 19.39 -53.66 -40.55
N ASN A 883 19.46 -54.93 -40.17
CA ASN A 883 20.15 -55.39 -38.96
C ASN A 883 21.53 -55.99 -39.26
N GLY A 884 22.05 -55.83 -40.48
CA GLY A 884 23.34 -56.36 -40.92
C GLY A 884 23.33 -57.87 -41.14
N SER A 885 22.16 -58.51 -41.18
CA SER A 885 22.03 -59.96 -41.42
C SER A 885 22.08 -60.35 -42.90
N CYS A 886 22.13 -59.39 -43.83
CA CYS A 886 22.09 -59.65 -45.28
C CYS A 886 23.23 -60.56 -45.76
N VAL A 887 22.86 -61.63 -46.45
CA VAL A 887 23.74 -62.59 -47.11
C VAL A 887 23.59 -62.41 -48.61
N PHE A 888 24.69 -62.10 -49.29
CA PHE A 888 24.74 -62.01 -50.74
C PHE A 888 25.62 -63.15 -51.26
N GLU A 889 25.11 -63.98 -52.16
CA GLU A 889 25.94 -64.99 -52.85
C GLU A 889 27.15 -64.31 -53.50
N SER A 890 28.35 -64.73 -53.10
CA SER A 890 29.57 -64.42 -53.83
C SER A 890 29.70 -65.44 -54.97
N ASP A 891 29.58 -64.99 -56.21
CA ASP A 891 29.96 -65.78 -57.40
C ASP A 891 31.38 -66.38 -57.30
#